data_AF-A0A139I0V5-F1
#
_entry.id   AF-A0A139I0V5-F1
#
_cell.length_a   1.000
_cell.length_b   1.000
_cell.length_c   1.000
_cell.angle_alpha   90.00
_cell.angle_beta   90.00
_cell.angle_gamma   90.00
#
_symmetry.space_group_name_H-M   'P 1'
#
loop_
_entity.id
_entity.type
_entity.pdbx_description
1 polymer ?
#
loop_
_entity_poly.entity_id
_entity_poly.type
_entity_poly.pdbx_seq_one_letter_code
_entity_poly.pdbx_strand_id
1 'polypeptide(L)'
;MIYTTTERTIEFLFLSLFNTMSSSAIKQSFISTLGQPAWDSNPSWSIISHHDPSIMPSIISLLSLPHRKSHLPPKFQSLVSLAVDASSTHLYEPGIRQHIRAAAALGATKTEVFEVLELTSTLGIHACNIGVPMLVDVMREEGIEESSNAGKEFDERRVKLKERFVEKRGYWHKFWEDILSLDPEMFEAYTEFSGVPWDRKKGGLSPMSVLNDMAAVNDFNVLVVGAGPSGMLLALLLAKHGIKVTIVEKTAELDKQPRASFYSTPSIFEFKRAGIWEDVDREAYHASGVCWRYLDGTYIAGIDASKLPKDLRHVSLPLDELLPLIRSHLDRYPSAEILMNHEVFAIGQDEKQAWVDVKTPDGEKRLFANYVAGCDGGQSTIRRLLLGPSSFPGKTWDKQIVATNVRYPKWPSFGWPTSNFMIHPEHFSMIAQLSNDGMLRITYGEELGLSNEQMRERLPWKFRTLVPGAPEPDEYEVVNFSPYKIHQRCATTLRKGRFLLAADAAHLCNPFGGMGLTGGFVDVGGLYECLYGIYAGIADESILDKYDTVRREKFWNLIDTISSGNITRLWDPSPETVEKDWFFNLLKQAAADESGQMSRDMALKVNELELGHDKTLTTMSLPSTYKSVHLATRPKDHITQETFMTKSHQTPSASSLKHGEVLFQPNYCSLDPAMRGWLNDTRSYIAPVKIGAVMRGEAVGKILASKSSKVSVGEIVVAMSGWTEIAILPEDFLKKINLPANGKPSDALGVLGMTGLTAYFGILDVGKVRAGDFVVVSGAAGATGSVVGQIAKLQGAKVLGIAGSDSKCRWLVEELGFDDALNYKSGNFGKEFREATKRHGLIDVFFDNVGGEVLDLALSRAKEHSRFVMCGGISQYNSSEMKGPKNYLMIVSMRIRMEGFVVFDYEAEYEKARKDLAQWLAEGKIKRQETIIEGGIEKMPEALRALFEGRNTGKLMVEIKKPDEEEFRSKL
;
A
#
# COMPACT_ATOMS: atom_id res chain seq x y z
N MET A 1 -39.45 10.81 -29.29
CA MET A 1 -40.80 11.08 -28.73
C MET A 1 -40.89 10.22 -27.48
N ILE A 2 -40.73 10.71 -26.26
CA ILE A 2 -41.57 11.68 -25.55
C ILE A 2 -40.67 12.41 -24.53
N TYR A 3 -40.55 13.73 -24.63
CA TYR A 3 -40.29 14.60 -23.49
C TYR A 3 -41.32 15.72 -23.59
N THR A 4 -42.11 15.81 -22.53
CA THR A 4 -43.34 16.58 -22.40
C THR A 4 -43.08 18.09 -22.41
N THR A 5 -44.01 18.79 -23.06
CA THR A 5 -44.07 20.22 -23.39
C THR A 5 -44.17 21.19 -22.19
N THR A 6 -43.82 20.75 -20.98
CA THR A 6 -44.10 21.48 -19.73
C THR A 6 -42.91 22.28 -19.21
N GLU A 7 -41.66 21.83 -19.41
CA GLU A 7 -40.48 22.51 -18.86
C GLU A 7 -40.11 23.80 -19.59
N ARG A 8 -40.26 23.84 -20.92
CA ARG A 8 -40.03 25.09 -21.68
C ARG A 8 -41.01 26.20 -21.32
N THR A 9 -42.22 25.86 -20.88
CA THR A 9 -43.23 26.85 -20.50
C THR A 9 -42.93 27.47 -19.13
N ILE A 10 -42.31 26.71 -18.21
CA ILE A 10 -41.92 27.21 -16.89
C ILE A 10 -40.67 28.09 -16.98
N GLU A 11 -39.65 27.73 -17.77
CA GLU A 11 -38.47 28.61 -17.99
C GLU A 11 -38.86 29.93 -18.66
N PHE A 12 -39.79 29.91 -19.62
CA PHE A 12 -40.27 31.13 -20.28
C PHE A 12 -41.12 32.00 -19.34
N LEU A 13 -41.94 31.39 -18.47
CA LEU A 13 -42.68 32.11 -17.45
C LEU A 13 -41.77 32.69 -16.35
N PHE A 14 -40.73 31.97 -15.93
CA PHE A 14 -39.74 32.43 -14.94
C PHE A 14 -38.88 33.59 -15.44
N LEU A 15 -38.44 33.55 -16.71
CA LEU A 15 -37.71 34.65 -17.34
C LEU A 15 -38.62 35.87 -17.62
N SER A 16 -39.90 35.66 -17.93
CA SER A 16 -40.85 36.77 -18.14
C SER A 16 -41.21 37.53 -16.85
N LEU A 17 -41.22 36.85 -15.70
CA LEU A 17 -41.48 37.46 -14.39
C LEU A 17 -40.38 38.43 -13.97
N PHE A 18 -39.11 38.21 -14.39
CA PHE A 18 -37.99 39.10 -14.05
C PHE A 18 -37.84 40.28 -15.00
N ASN A 19 -38.26 40.17 -16.26
CA ASN A 19 -38.27 41.30 -17.20
C ASN A 19 -39.28 42.40 -16.86
N THR A 20 -40.12 42.20 -15.84
CA THR A 20 -41.10 43.19 -15.35
C THR A 20 -40.84 43.64 -13.91
N MET A 21 -39.78 43.14 -13.26
CA MET A 21 -39.45 43.54 -11.90
C MET A 21 -38.80 44.92 -11.87
N SER A 22 -39.30 45.80 -10.99
CA SER A 22 -38.63 47.06 -10.69
C SER A 22 -37.25 46.80 -10.07
N SER A 23 -36.30 47.72 -10.26
CA SER A 23 -34.95 47.64 -9.64
C SER A 23 -35.02 47.44 -8.11
N SER A 24 -36.09 47.92 -7.46
CA SER A 24 -36.38 47.68 -6.04
C SER A 24 -36.63 46.21 -5.70
N ALA A 25 -37.32 45.46 -6.57
CA ALA A 25 -37.64 44.06 -6.34
C ALA A 25 -36.44 43.14 -6.60
N ILE A 26 -35.59 43.50 -7.57
CA ILE A 26 -34.31 42.82 -7.83
C ILE A 26 -33.35 42.99 -6.66
N LYS A 27 -33.25 44.20 -6.12
CA LYS A 27 -32.47 44.48 -4.91
C LYS A 27 -32.93 43.65 -3.72
N GLN A 28 -34.25 43.59 -3.47
CA GLN A 28 -34.85 42.74 -2.43
C GLN A 28 -34.50 41.25 -2.62
N SER A 29 -34.61 40.73 -3.85
CA SER A 29 -34.26 39.33 -4.17
C SER A 29 -32.79 39.03 -3.89
N PHE A 30 -31.88 39.91 -4.31
CA PHE A 30 -30.45 39.78 -4.03
C PHE A 30 -30.16 39.78 -2.53
N ILE A 31 -30.70 40.75 -1.78
CA ILE A 31 -30.52 40.89 -0.33
C ILE A 31 -31.07 39.66 0.40
N SER A 32 -32.24 39.14 0.00
CA SER A 32 -32.83 37.95 0.62
C SER A 32 -31.99 36.69 0.41
N THR A 33 -31.24 36.60 -0.70
CA THR A 33 -30.47 35.42 -1.08
C THR A 33 -29.02 35.48 -0.58
N LEU A 34 -28.39 36.66 -0.62
CA LEU A 34 -26.96 36.86 -0.38
C LEU A 34 -26.66 37.79 0.79
N GLY A 35 -27.69 38.40 1.39
CA GLY A 35 -27.58 39.30 2.53
C GLY A 35 -27.42 40.78 2.14
N GLN A 36 -27.88 41.66 3.04
CA GLN A 36 -27.74 43.12 2.92
C GLN A 36 -26.28 43.58 2.75
N PRO A 37 -25.30 43.03 3.52
CA PRO A 37 -23.91 43.45 3.38
C PRO A 37 -23.30 43.18 2.01
N ALA A 38 -23.72 42.10 1.32
CA ALA A 38 -23.21 41.75 -0.01
C ALA A 38 -23.73 42.69 -1.11
N TRP A 39 -24.94 43.24 -0.92
CA TRP A 39 -25.47 44.29 -1.80
C TRP A 39 -24.71 45.60 -1.60
N ASP A 40 -24.48 45.99 -0.35
CA ASP A 40 -23.87 47.28 -0.01
C ASP A 40 -22.36 47.31 -0.26
N SER A 41 -21.70 46.14 -0.34
CA SER A 41 -20.26 46.05 -0.58
C SER A 41 -19.81 46.36 -2.00
N ASN A 42 -20.73 46.37 -2.98
CA ASN A 42 -20.40 46.76 -4.35
C ASN A 42 -21.49 47.68 -4.93
N PRO A 43 -21.22 48.98 -5.08
CA PRO A 43 -22.21 49.93 -5.61
C PRO A 43 -22.62 49.60 -7.05
N SER A 44 -21.81 48.84 -7.79
CA SER A 44 -22.11 48.39 -9.15
C SER A 44 -23.36 47.52 -9.23
N TRP A 45 -23.79 46.84 -8.16
CA TRP A 45 -25.02 46.07 -8.18
C TRP A 45 -26.25 46.94 -8.44
N SER A 46 -26.28 48.15 -7.88
CA SER A 46 -27.34 49.11 -8.15
C SER A 46 -27.33 49.57 -9.61
N ILE A 47 -26.13 49.78 -10.17
CA ILE A 47 -25.91 50.20 -11.56
C ILE A 47 -26.32 49.09 -12.53
N ILE A 48 -25.84 47.86 -12.32
CA ILE A 48 -26.16 46.68 -13.14
C ILE A 48 -27.66 46.40 -13.08
N SER A 49 -28.27 46.44 -11.89
CA SER A 49 -29.72 46.24 -11.73
C SER A 49 -30.57 47.31 -12.42
N HIS A 50 -30.01 48.49 -12.69
CA HIS A 50 -30.69 49.58 -13.37
C HIS A 50 -30.51 49.49 -14.90
N HIS A 51 -29.30 49.15 -15.37
CA HIS A 51 -28.97 49.13 -16.80
C HIS A 51 -29.32 47.81 -17.49
N ASP A 52 -29.17 46.68 -16.80
CA ASP A 52 -29.56 45.35 -17.30
C ASP A 52 -30.19 44.52 -16.18
N PRO A 53 -31.47 44.76 -15.85
CA PRO A 53 -32.16 44.00 -14.83
C PRO A 53 -32.28 42.50 -15.16
N SER A 54 -32.15 42.11 -16.43
CA SER A 54 -32.33 40.74 -16.89
C SER A 54 -31.16 39.81 -16.53
N ILE A 55 -29.96 40.35 -16.30
CA ILE A 55 -28.77 39.57 -15.92
C ILE A 55 -28.74 39.23 -14.43
N MET A 56 -29.45 40.02 -13.60
CA MET A 56 -29.39 39.91 -12.14
C MET A 56 -29.85 38.54 -11.59
N PRO A 57 -30.89 37.87 -12.13
CA PRO A 57 -31.25 36.52 -11.70
C PRO A 57 -30.13 35.50 -11.90
N SER A 58 -29.41 35.59 -13.03
CA SER A 58 -28.27 34.71 -13.32
C SER A 58 -27.10 34.97 -12.37
N ILE A 59 -26.83 36.25 -12.07
CA ILE A 59 -25.80 36.65 -11.09
C ILE A 59 -26.18 36.14 -9.69
N ILE A 60 -27.42 36.34 -9.25
CA ILE A 60 -27.91 35.85 -7.95
C ILE A 60 -27.82 34.33 -7.89
N SER A 61 -28.23 33.63 -8.95
CA SER A 61 -28.13 32.17 -9.04
C SER A 61 -26.68 31.71 -8.86
N LEU A 62 -25.75 32.26 -9.65
CA LEU A 62 -24.33 31.95 -9.59
C LEU A 62 -23.71 32.21 -8.22
N LEU A 63 -23.92 33.41 -7.66
CA LEU A 63 -23.36 33.82 -6.37
C LEU A 63 -23.98 33.05 -5.18
N SER A 64 -25.19 32.51 -5.35
CA SER A 64 -25.86 31.71 -4.31
C SER A 64 -25.40 30.25 -4.25
N LEU A 65 -24.73 29.74 -5.29
CA LEU A 65 -24.31 28.34 -5.35
C LEU A 65 -23.40 27.91 -4.17
N PRO A 66 -22.37 28.68 -3.76
CA PRO A 66 -21.55 28.35 -2.60
C PRO A 66 -22.34 28.33 -1.28
N HIS A 67 -23.40 29.12 -1.18
CA HIS A 67 -24.28 29.18 0.00
C HIS A 67 -25.25 27.99 0.05
N ARG A 68 -25.70 27.49 -1.11
CA ARG A 68 -26.63 26.34 -1.22
C ARG A 68 -25.94 24.97 -1.15
N LYS A 69 -24.68 24.88 -1.60
CA LYS A 69 -23.88 23.64 -1.65
C LYS A 69 -22.58 23.82 -0.85
N SER A 70 -22.70 24.25 0.40
CA SER A 70 -21.55 24.63 1.22
C SER A 70 -20.74 23.41 1.67
N HIS A 71 -19.64 23.12 0.97
CA HIS A 71 -18.67 22.09 1.34
C HIS A 71 -17.58 22.61 2.29
N LEU A 72 -17.52 23.93 2.54
CA LEU A 72 -16.52 24.58 3.41
C LEU A 72 -17.20 25.50 4.44
N PRO A 73 -16.71 25.57 5.69
CA PRO A 73 -17.23 26.51 6.67
C PRO A 73 -17.06 28.00 6.25
N PRO A 74 -17.96 28.92 6.65
CA PRO A 74 -17.92 30.33 6.24
C PRO A 74 -16.61 31.08 6.53
N LYS A 75 -15.92 30.72 7.63
CA LYS A 75 -14.59 31.26 7.97
C LYS A 75 -13.58 30.97 6.85
N PHE A 76 -13.54 29.72 6.37
CA PHE A 76 -12.63 29.30 5.29
C PHE A 76 -13.01 29.91 3.95
N GLN A 77 -14.31 30.08 3.66
CA GLN A 77 -14.73 30.78 2.45
C GLN A 77 -14.20 32.23 2.43
N SER A 78 -14.27 32.93 3.57
CA SER A 78 -13.75 34.30 3.68
C SER A 78 -12.23 34.37 3.56
N LEU A 79 -11.51 33.37 4.10
CA LEU A 79 -10.05 33.25 3.94
C LEU A 79 -9.65 32.91 2.49
N VAL A 80 -10.41 32.08 1.79
CA VAL A 80 -10.16 31.79 0.36
C VAL A 80 -10.42 33.03 -0.50
N SER A 81 -11.51 33.77 -0.24
CA SER A 81 -11.78 35.04 -0.94
C SER A 81 -10.70 36.09 -0.67
N LEU A 82 -10.20 36.17 0.57
CA LEU A 82 -9.03 36.98 0.90
C LEU A 82 -7.82 36.61 0.05
N ALA A 83 -7.54 35.32 -0.12
CA ALA A 83 -6.46 34.84 -0.98
C ALA A 83 -6.65 35.30 -2.44
N VAL A 84 -7.86 35.20 -2.99
CA VAL A 84 -8.15 35.63 -4.37
C VAL A 84 -7.90 37.13 -4.52
N ASP A 85 -8.37 37.96 -3.60
CA ASP A 85 -8.19 39.41 -3.66
C ASP A 85 -6.74 39.85 -3.40
N ALA A 86 -6.00 39.10 -2.59
CA ALA A 86 -4.60 39.35 -2.29
C ALA A 86 -3.63 38.79 -3.34
N SER A 87 -4.11 37.95 -4.26
CA SER A 87 -3.28 37.40 -5.34
C SER A 87 -2.68 38.53 -6.20
N SER A 88 -1.42 38.37 -6.62
CA SER A 88 -0.69 39.41 -7.36
C SER A 88 -1.33 39.80 -8.69
N THR A 89 -2.18 38.93 -9.26
CA THR A 89 -2.93 39.19 -10.49
C THR A 89 -4.23 39.94 -10.27
N HIS A 90 -4.70 40.07 -9.02
CA HIS A 90 -5.96 40.74 -8.67
C HIS A 90 -5.73 42.00 -7.82
N LEU A 91 -4.94 41.91 -6.74
CA LEU A 91 -4.56 43.01 -5.83
C LEU A 91 -5.70 44.00 -5.52
N TYR A 92 -6.89 43.48 -5.23
CA TYR A 92 -8.07 44.31 -5.02
C TYR A 92 -8.20 44.74 -3.56
N GLU A 93 -7.53 45.84 -3.22
CA GLU A 93 -7.42 46.36 -1.84
C GLU A 93 -8.76 46.48 -1.08
N PRO A 94 -9.87 46.98 -1.69
CA PRO A 94 -11.16 47.03 -0.99
C PRO A 94 -11.68 45.64 -0.60
N GLY A 95 -11.52 44.64 -1.48
CA GLY A 95 -11.90 43.26 -1.24
C GLY A 95 -11.05 42.59 -0.17
N ILE A 96 -9.72 42.82 -0.19
CA ILE A 96 -8.80 42.38 0.88
C ILE A 96 -9.29 42.88 2.24
N ARG A 97 -9.58 44.18 2.36
CA ARG A 97 -10.06 44.78 3.62
C ARG A 97 -11.42 44.21 4.05
N GLN A 98 -12.32 43.97 3.10
CA GLN A 98 -13.63 43.38 3.36
C GLN A 98 -13.50 41.95 3.87
N HIS A 99 -12.72 41.10 3.21
CA HIS A 99 -12.59 39.69 3.57
C HIS A 99 -11.76 39.47 4.83
N ILE A 100 -10.80 40.34 5.15
CA ILE A 100 -10.15 40.34 6.47
C ILE A 100 -11.18 40.59 7.58
N ARG A 101 -12.06 41.59 7.43
CA ARG A 101 -13.11 41.89 8.42
C ARG A 101 -14.13 40.76 8.53
N ALA A 102 -14.55 40.19 7.40
CA ALA A 102 -15.47 39.07 7.37
C ALA A 102 -14.88 37.82 8.03
N ALA A 103 -13.63 37.47 7.72
CA ALA A 103 -12.92 36.37 8.35
C ALA A 103 -12.77 36.59 9.87
N ALA A 104 -12.38 37.79 10.30
CA ALA A 104 -12.26 38.14 11.72
C ALA A 104 -13.60 38.04 12.47
N ALA A 105 -14.70 38.52 11.87
CA ALA A 105 -16.04 38.39 12.45
C ALA A 105 -16.50 36.92 12.60
N LEU A 106 -15.94 36.03 11.78
CA LEU A 106 -16.17 34.58 11.81
C LEU A 106 -15.14 33.82 12.66
N GLY A 107 -14.35 34.53 13.48
CA GLY A 107 -13.39 33.96 14.41
C GLY A 107 -12.05 33.59 13.79
N ALA A 108 -11.71 34.12 12.60
CA ALA A 108 -10.35 34.00 12.07
C ALA A 108 -9.38 34.85 12.90
N THR A 109 -8.30 34.21 13.33
CA THR A 109 -7.21 34.85 14.04
C THR A 109 -6.41 35.76 13.11
N LYS A 110 -5.69 36.74 13.69
CA LYS A 110 -4.74 37.54 12.91
C LYS A 110 -3.71 36.65 12.19
N THR A 111 -3.30 35.57 12.84
CA THR A 111 -2.35 34.59 12.29
C THR A 111 -2.89 33.93 11.02
N GLU A 112 -4.11 33.41 11.04
CA GLU A 112 -4.75 32.79 9.86
C GLU A 112 -4.88 33.78 8.68
N VAL A 113 -5.17 35.06 8.98
CA VAL A 113 -5.22 36.12 7.96
C VAL A 113 -3.85 36.39 7.36
N PHE A 114 -2.80 36.49 8.19
CA PHE A 114 -1.43 36.71 7.72
C PHE A 114 -0.91 35.54 6.91
N GLU A 115 -1.15 34.31 7.36
CA GLU A 115 -0.74 33.09 6.65
C GLU A 115 -1.33 33.01 5.24
N VAL A 116 -2.62 33.35 5.08
CA VAL A 116 -3.25 33.40 3.75
C VAL A 116 -2.57 34.42 2.84
N LEU A 117 -2.28 35.62 3.35
CA LEU A 117 -1.59 36.68 2.59
C LEU A 117 -0.17 36.27 2.19
N GLU A 118 0.56 35.61 3.09
CA GLU A 118 1.90 35.09 2.82
C GLU A 118 1.87 34.01 1.74
N LEU A 119 0.96 33.03 1.85
CA LEU A 119 0.77 31.99 0.85
C LEU A 119 0.41 32.58 -0.53
N THR A 120 -0.45 33.60 -0.57
CA THR A 120 -0.86 34.20 -1.85
C THR A 120 0.15 35.14 -2.48
N SER A 121 1.04 35.75 -1.70
CA SER A 121 2.16 36.53 -2.24
C SER A 121 3.09 35.70 -3.12
N THR A 122 3.19 34.39 -2.89
CA THR A 122 4.06 33.48 -3.66
C THR A 122 3.43 32.97 -4.97
N LEU A 123 2.11 33.08 -5.15
CA LEU A 123 1.42 32.56 -6.34
C LEU A 123 1.71 33.33 -7.63
N GLY A 124 2.19 34.58 -7.54
CA GLY A 124 2.52 35.41 -8.71
C GLY A 124 3.65 34.86 -9.58
N ILE A 125 4.60 34.12 -9.00
CA ILE A 125 5.77 33.58 -9.74
C ILE A 125 5.43 32.31 -10.54
N HIS A 126 4.29 31.66 -10.26
CA HIS A 126 3.90 30.45 -10.99
C HIS A 126 3.60 30.70 -12.47
N ALA A 127 3.25 31.93 -12.87
CA ALA A 127 3.15 32.28 -14.29
C ALA A 127 4.52 32.21 -15.00
N CYS A 128 5.62 32.52 -14.29
CA CYS A 128 6.98 32.40 -14.81
C CYS A 128 7.38 30.95 -15.07
N ASN A 129 6.83 29.96 -14.33
CA ASN A 129 7.07 28.53 -14.60
C ASN A 129 6.67 28.11 -16.01
N ILE A 130 5.73 28.82 -16.64
CA ILE A 130 5.30 28.58 -18.02
C ILE A 130 5.98 29.56 -18.96
N GLY A 131 6.02 30.85 -18.59
CA GLY A 131 6.53 31.91 -19.47
C GLY A 131 8.04 31.87 -19.72
N VAL A 132 8.85 31.53 -18.71
CA VAL A 132 10.32 31.54 -18.83
C VAL A 132 10.82 30.41 -19.75
N PRO A 133 10.36 29.16 -19.64
CA PRO A 133 10.73 28.12 -20.60
C PRO A 133 10.35 28.49 -22.04
N MET A 134 9.16 29.06 -22.26
CA MET A 134 8.72 29.51 -23.59
C MET A 134 9.61 30.65 -24.12
N LEU A 135 10.01 31.60 -23.28
CA LEU A 135 10.93 32.66 -23.66
C LEU A 135 12.30 32.09 -24.04
N VAL A 136 12.82 31.13 -23.29
CA VAL A 136 14.09 30.44 -23.61
C VAL A 136 14.00 29.71 -24.95
N ASP A 137 12.90 29.01 -25.21
CA ASP A 137 12.69 28.31 -26.47
C ASP A 137 12.61 29.29 -27.65
N VAL A 138 11.91 30.41 -27.51
CA VAL A 138 11.86 31.48 -28.54
C VAL A 138 13.24 32.13 -28.73
N MET A 139 13.99 32.38 -27.65
CA MET A 139 15.36 32.93 -27.76
C MET A 139 16.31 31.98 -28.50
N ARG A 140 16.15 30.66 -28.33
CA ARG A 140 16.89 29.66 -29.11
C ARG A 140 16.48 29.66 -30.58
N GLU A 141 15.19 29.75 -30.87
CA GLU A 141 14.68 29.81 -32.25
C GLU A 141 15.19 31.05 -33.00
N GLU A 142 15.31 32.19 -32.31
CA GLU A 142 15.81 33.45 -32.87
C GLU A 142 17.34 33.57 -32.87
N GLY A 143 18.08 32.53 -32.40
CA GLY A 143 19.54 32.51 -32.42
C GLY A 143 20.20 33.51 -31.46
N ILE A 144 19.51 33.94 -30.40
CA ILE A 144 19.99 34.93 -29.41
C ILE A 144 20.89 34.26 -28.35
N GLU A 145 21.59 33.17 -28.72
CA GLU A 145 22.28 32.26 -27.80
C GLU A 145 23.59 32.81 -27.22
N GLU A 146 24.14 33.92 -27.74
CA GLU A 146 25.39 34.50 -27.22
C GLU A 146 25.22 35.32 -25.94
N SER A 147 23.99 35.57 -25.46
CA SER A 147 23.74 36.38 -24.25
C SER A 147 23.10 35.64 -23.07
N SER A 148 22.59 34.42 -23.27
CA SER A 148 21.98 33.61 -22.19
C SER A 148 22.87 32.43 -21.82
N ASN A 149 23.32 32.35 -20.57
CA ASN A 149 24.17 31.26 -20.04
C ASN A 149 23.44 29.90 -19.89
N ALA A 150 22.37 29.65 -20.65
CA ALA A 150 21.59 28.42 -20.58
C ALA A 150 22.46 27.20 -20.95
N GLY A 151 22.78 26.37 -19.96
CA GLY A 151 23.58 25.14 -20.13
C GLY A 151 25.09 25.29 -19.91
N LYS A 152 25.61 26.47 -19.57
CA LYS A 152 27.00 26.66 -19.10
C LYS A 152 27.07 26.46 -17.58
N GLU A 153 28.23 26.02 -17.07
CA GLU A 153 28.46 26.00 -15.62
C GLU A 153 28.26 27.40 -15.03
N PHE A 154 27.59 27.48 -13.88
CA PHE A 154 27.36 28.74 -13.19
C PHE A 154 28.69 29.35 -12.76
N ASP A 155 28.85 30.65 -13.00
CA ASP A 155 29.91 31.42 -12.37
C ASP A 155 29.75 31.42 -10.84
N GLU A 156 30.81 31.83 -10.15
CA GLU A 156 30.86 31.81 -8.68
C GLU A 156 29.74 32.62 -8.02
N ARG A 157 29.25 33.70 -8.67
CA ARG A 157 28.14 34.51 -8.16
C ARG A 157 26.83 33.73 -8.22
N ARG A 158 26.55 33.09 -9.36
CA ARG A 158 25.33 32.28 -9.56
C ARG A 158 25.32 31.03 -8.69
N VAL A 159 26.46 30.37 -8.49
CA VAL A 159 26.58 29.25 -7.54
C VAL A 159 26.20 29.69 -6.12
N LYS A 160 26.75 30.81 -5.64
CA LYS A 160 26.42 31.36 -4.32
C LYS A 160 24.95 31.75 -4.18
N LEU A 161 24.34 32.31 -5.22
CA LEU A 161 22.91 32.64 -5.22
C LEU A 161 22.04 31.38 -5.17
N LYS A 162 22.41 30.34 -5.91
CA LYS A 162 21.76 29.02 -5.85
C LYS A 162 21.87 28.42 -4.45
N GLU A 163 23.06 28.39 -3.87
CA GLU A 163 23.29 27.90 -2.50
C GLU A 163 22.47 28.68 -1.47
N ARG A 164 22.48 30.01 -1.54
CA ARG A 164 21.68 30.89 -0.66
C ARG A 164 20.18 30.65 -0.80
N PHE A 165 19.69 30.40 -2.01
CA PHE A 165 18.29 30.05 -2.24
C PHE A 165 17.95 28.68 -1.62
N VAL A 166 18.79 27.66 -1.83
CA VAL A 166 18.61 26.33 -1.25
C VAL A 166 18.68 26.38 0.28
N GLU A 167 19.59 27.16 0.85
CA GLU A 167 19.71 27.37 2.29
C GLU A 167 18.41 27.97 2.87
N LYS A 168 17.86 29.00 2.22
CA LYS A 168 16.62 29.66 2.70
C LYS A 168 15.37 28.83 2.46
N ARG A 169 15.28 28.07 1.37
CA ARG A 169 14.04 27.44 0.90
C ARG A 169 13.99 25.92 1.06
N GLY A 170 15.14 25.26 1.25
CA GLY A 170 15.24 23.82 1.45
C GLY A 170 15.04 22.96 0.19
N TYR A 171 14.95 23.55 -0.99
CA TYR A 171 14.83 22.81 -2.26
C TYR A 171 15.47 23.57 -3.44
N TRP A 172 15.78 22.82 -4.50
CA TRP A 172 16.16 23.36 -5.81
C TRP A 172 15.34 22.66 -6.90
N HIS A 173 14.81 23.41 -7.85
CA HIS A 173 14.07 22.89 -9.00
C HIS A 173 14.68 23.45 -10.28
N LYS A 174 14.70 22.66 -11.36
CA LYS A 174 15.35 23.00 -12.63
C LYS A 174 14.89 24.34 -13.21
N PHE A 175 13.62 24.70 -13.03
CA PHE A 175 13.06 26.01 -13.40
C PHE A 175 13.91 27.20 -12.89
N TRP A 176 14.45 27.11 -11.68
CA TRP A 176 15.27 28.18 -11.11
C TRP A 176 16.61 28.32 -11.82
N GLU A 177 17.08 27.28 -12.50
CA GLU A 177 18.30 27.35 -13.31
C GLU A 177 18.14 28.30 -14.48
N ASP A 178 16.99 28.28 -15.15
CA ASP A 178 16.72 29.15 -16.29
C ASP A 178 16.57 30.61 -15.85
N ILE A 179 15.88 30.88 -14.73
CA ILE A 179 15.76 32.25 -14.19
C ILE A 179 17.13 32.78 -13.73
N LEU A 180 17.88 32.00 -12.96
CA LEU A 180 19.21 32.39 -12.48
C LEU A 180 20.22 32.58 -13.63
N SER A 181 20.06 31.81 -14.72
CA SER A 181 20.87 31.97 -15.93
C SER A 181 20.57 33.29 -16.63
N LEU A 182 19.28 33.59 -16.83
CA LEU A 182 18.81 34.75 -17.58
C LEU A 182 19.02 36.07 -16.82
N ASP A 183 18.64 36.12 -15.54
CA ASP A 183 18.71 37.34 -14.75
C ASP A 183 19.04 37.02 -13.27
N PRO A 184 20.34 36.98 -12.91
CA PRO A 184 20.77 36.70 -11.56
C PRO A 184 20.39 37.82 -10.57
N GLU A 185 20.17 39.05 -11.03
CA GLU A 185 19.79 40.18 -10.17
C GLU A 185 18.32 40.09 -9.78
N MET A 186 17.44 39.75 -10.73
CA MET A 186 16.04 39.45 -10.45
C MET A 186 15.93 38.22 -9.54
N PHE A 187 16.71 37.17 -9.81
CA PHE A 187 16.74 35.98 -8.97
C PHE A 187 17.20 36.28 -7.54
N GLU A 188 18.23 37.12 -7.37
CA GLU A 188 18.72 37.59 -6.07
C GLU A 188 17.64 38.38 -5.32
N ALA A 189 17.01 39.37 -5.98
CA ALA A 189 15.92 40.15 -5.40
C ALA A 189 14.71 39.28 -5.00
N TYR A 190 14.37 38.29 -5.82
CA TYR A 190 13.32 37.31 -5.51
C TYR A 190 13.72 36.42 -4.33
N THR A 191 14.96 35.96 -4.26
CA THR A 191 15.48 35.17 -3.13
C THR A 191 15.42 35.95 -1.83
N GLU A 192 15.68 37.26 -1.88
CA GLU A 192 15.56 38.15 -0.73
C GLU A 192 14.11 38.35 -0.32
N PHE A 193 13.22 38.70 -1.26
CA PHE A 193 11.80 38.90 -1.01
C PHE A 193 11.09 37.62 -0.53
N SER A 194 11.20 36.53 -1.28
CA SER A 194 10.54 35.25 -1.00
C SER A 194 11.19 34.50 0.18
N GLY A 195 12.40 34.89 0.56
CA GLY A 195 13.13 34.36 1.71
C GLY A 195 12.77 35.00 3.05
N VAL A 196 12.07 36.15 3.06
CA VAL A 196 11.70 36.88 4.30
C VAL A 196 10.94 36.02 5.31
N PRO A 197 9.93 35.21 4.92
CA PRO A 197 9.23 34.33 5.87
C PRO A 197 10.10 33.20 6.46
N TRP A 198 11.26 32.93 5.86
CA TRP A 198 12.12 31.78 6.16
C TRP A 198 13.41 32.19 6.90
N ASP A 199 13.60 33.49 7.12
CA ASP A 199 14.81 34.06 7.71
C ASP A 199 14.72 34.08 9.25
N ARG A 200 15.41 33.12 9.89
CA ARG A 200 15.32 32.82 11.34
C ARG A 200 15.78 33.94 12.29
N LYS A 201 16.35 35.05 11.79
CA LYS A 201 16.97 36.10 12.61
C LYS A 201 16.05 37.25 13.03
N LYS A 202 14.81 37.32 12.55
CA LYS A 202 13.87 38.42 12.87
C LYS A 202 12.51 37.94 13.36
N GLY A 203 12.45 37.00 14.32
CA GLY A 203 11.24 36.69 15.08
C GLY A 203 9.97 36.42 14.25
N GLY A 204 10.12 36.01 12.98
CA GLY A 204 9.03 35.70 12.07
C GLY A 204 8.51 34.29 12.32
N LEU A 205 7.19 34.14 12.27
CA LEU A 205 6.46 32.93 12.56
C LEU A 205 6.89 31.81 11.61
N SER A 206 7.51 30.77 12.15
CA SER A 206 7.66 29.50 11.44
C SER A 206 6.39 28.66 11.64
N PRO A 207 6.03 27.75 10.73
CA PRO A 207 5.00 26.74 10.99
C PRO A 207 5.29 25.95 12.27
N MET A 208 6.56 25.80 12.63
CA MET A 208 7.03 25.22 13.90
C MET A 208 6.78 26.11 15.12
N SER A 209 6.78 27.44 15.01
CA SER A 209 6.46 28.33 16.14
C SER A 209 4.96 28.43 16.34
N VAL A 210 4.15 28.33 15.27
CA VAL A 210 2.70 28.18 15.40
C VAL A 210 2.36 26.82 16.03
N LEU A 211 3.08 25.74 15.67
CA LEU A 211 2.94 24.43 16.34
C LEU A 211 3.45 24.44 17.79
N ASN A 212 4.52 25.17 18.11
CA ASN A 212 5.01 25.31 19.48
C ASN A 212 4.12 26.24 20.34
N ASP A 213 3.49 27.26 19.74
CA ASP A 213 2.53 28.13 20.43
C ASP A 213 1.16 27.44 20.58
N MET A 214 0.79 26.52 19.67
CA MET A 214 -0.35 25.61 19.86
C MET A 214 -0.04 24.51 20.91
N ALA A 215 1.21 24.08 21.02
CA ALA A 215 1.67 23.17 22.06
C ALA A 215 1.61 23.79 23.47
N ALA A 216 1.78 25.11 23.58
CA ALA A 216 1.59 25.83 24.83
C ALA A 216 0.12 25.84 25.34
N VAL A 217 -0.82 25.33 24.54
CA VAL A 217 -2.26 25.25 24.87
C VAL A 217 -2.71 23.80 25.19
N ASN A 218 -1.86 22.78 25.00
CA ASN A 218 -2.19 21.38 25.27
C ASN A 218 -1.38 20.80 26.45
N ASP A 219 -2.09 20.36 27.49
CA ASP A 219 -1.55 19.67 28.68
C ASP A 219 -1.12 18.22 28.37
N PHE A 220 -0.54 17.98 27.19
CA PHE A 220 -0.18 16.65 26.70
C PHE A 220 1.19 16.22 27.21
N ASN A 221 1.23 15.13 27.98
CA ASN A 221 2.43 14.58 28.58
C ASN A 221 2.40 13.04 28.60
N VAL A 222 3.59 12.45 28.68
CA VAL A 222 3.78 11.00 28.67
C VAL A 222 4.68 10.60 29.85
N LEU A 223 4.26 9.59 30.62
CA LEU A 223 5.09 9.02 31.68
C LEU A 223 5.67 7.69 31.20
N VAL A 224 7.00 7.55 31.24
CA VAL A 224 7.71 6.33 30.84
C VAL A 224 8.22 5.63 32.09
N VAL A 225 7.93 4.33 32.23
CA VAL A 225 8.37 3.53 33.38
C VAL A 225 9.53 2.65 32.95
N GLY A 226 10.73 2.93 33.47
CA GLY A 226 11.99 2.25 33.17
C GLY A 226 12.94 3.13 32.34
N ALA A 227 14.13 3.42 32.88
CA ALA A 227 15.20 4.17 32.21
C ALA A 227 16.19 3.25 31.47
N GLY A 228 15.68 2.14 30.94
CA GLY A 228 16.42 1.30 30.00
C GLY A 228 16.59 1.97 28.63
N PRO A 229 17.31 1.31 27.70
CA PRO A 229 17.63 1.90 26.39
C PRO A 229 16.37 2.27 25.60
N SER A 230 15.35 1.41 25.58
CA SER A 230 14.08 1.69 24.87
C SER A 230 13.28 2.83 25.52
N GLY A 231 13.20 2.87 26.85
CA GLY A 231 12.47 3.92 27.57
C GLY A 231 13.11 5.30 27.37
N MET A 232 14.44 5.38 27.44
CA MET A 232 15.15 6.63 27.17
C MET A 232 15.08 7.06 25.71
N LEU A 233 15.12 6.11 24.75
CA LEU A 233 14.94 6.43 23.34
C LEU A 233 13.54 6.97 23.04
N LEU A 234 12.49 6.36 23.61
CA LEU A 234 11.11 6.87 23.50
C LEU A 234 11.01 8.30 24.03
N ALA A 235 11.55 8.54 25.22
CA ALA A 235 11.54 9.86 25.83
C ALA A 235 12.27 10.90 24.98
N LEU A 236 13.41 10.55 24.39
CA LEU A 236 14.18 11.44 23.52
C LEU A 236 13.42 11.79 22.25
N LEU A 237 12.79 10.81 21.60
CA LEU A 237 11.98 11.03 20.39
C LEU A 237 10.81 11.98 20.66
N LEU A 238 10.11 11.81 21.79
CA LEU A 238 8.99 12.66 22.21
C LEU A 238 9.46 14.07 22.62
N ALA A 239 10.48 14.16 23.48
CA ALA A 239 10.97 15.43 24.04
C ALA A 239 11.51 16.37 22.96
N LYS A 240 12.11 15.83 21.91
CA LYS A 240 12.57 16.57 20.71
C LYS A 240 11.46 17.36 20.02
N HIS A 241 10.20 16.96 20.21
CA HIS A 241 9.01 17.61 19.64
C HIS A 241 8.24 18.43 20.68
N GLY A 242 8.87 18.75 21.82
CA GLY A 242 8.27 19.58 22.87
C GLY A 242 7.26 18.85 23.77
N ILE A 243 7.00 17.55 23.53
CA ILE A 243 6.12 16.75 24.39
C ILE A 243 6.78 16.58 25.76
N LYS A 244 6.04 16.89 26.83
CA LYS A 244 6.52 16.72 28.19
C LYS A 244 6.62 15.24 28.54
N VAL A 245 7.79 14.78 28.95
CA VAL A 245 8.03 13.38 29.30
C VAL A 245 8.67 13.26 30.68
N THR A 246 8.12 12.40 31.53
CA THR A 246 8.72 12.02 32.82
C THR A 246 9.09 10.54 32.78
N ILE A 247 10.36 10.21 32.93
CA ILE A 247 10.82 8.85 33.10
C ILE A 247 10.93 8.56 34.61
N VAL A 248 10.40 7.42 35.07
CA VAL A 248 10.63 6.91 36.42
C VAL A 248 11.48 5.65 36.38
N GLU A 249 12.50 5.58 37.23
CA GLU A 249 13.41 4.44 37.36
C GLU A 249 13.55 4.07 38.84
N LYS A 250 13.45 2.76 39.13
CA LYS A 250 13.52 2.25 40.50
C LYS A 250 14.94 2.28 41.06
N THR A 251 15.96 2.19 40.21
CA THR A 251 17.36 2.21 40.65
C THR A 251 17.84 3.63 40.96
N ALA A 252 18.93 3.73 41.73
CA ALA A 252 19.58 5.00 42.03
C ALA A 252 20.44 5.54 40.87
N GLU A 253 20.90 4.64 40.00
CA GLU A 253 21.80 4.92 38.89
C GLU A 253 21.42 4.07 37.66
N LEU A 254 21.81 4.53 36.46
CA LEU A 254 21.61 3.79 35.22
C LEU A 254 22.42 2.49 35.21
N ASP A 255 21.97 1.50 34.43
CA ASP A 255 22.66 0.20 34.32
C ASP A 255 24.08 0.40 33.75
N LYS A 256 25.08 -0.08 34.49
CA LYS A 256 26.51 -0.02 34.15
C LYS A 256 27.05 -1.34 33.61
N GLN A 257 26.21 -2.34 33.40
CA GLN A 257 26.66 -3.61 32.87
C GLN A 257 26.82 -3.53 31.34
N PRO A 258 27.98 -3.95 30.79
CA PRO A 258 28.22 -3.97 29.34
C PRO A 258 27.44 -5.10 28.65
N ARG A 259 26.11 -5.00 28.62
CA ARG A 259 25.25 -5.98 27.98
C ARG A 259 25.39 -5.87 26.47
N ALA A 260 25.40 -7.03 25.81
CA ALA A 260 25.58 -7.15 24.37
C ALA A 260 24.45 -6.45 23.63
N SER A 261 24.81 -5.61 22.66
CA SER A 261 23.86 -4.71 22.00
C SER A 261 24.25 -4.50 20.53
N PHE A 262 24.13 -5.57 19.74
CA PHE A 262 24.23 -5.42 18.29
C PHE A 262 22.95 -4.75 17.75
N TYR A 263 23.14 -3.67 17.01
CA TYR A 263 22.10 -2.87 16.38
C TYR A 263 22.13 -3.11 14.87
N SER A 264 21.05 -3.66 14.34
CA SER A 264 20.83 -3.78 12.90
C SER A 264 20.16 -2.53 12.35
N THR A 265 19.92 -2.51 11.03
CA THR A 265 19.39 -1.37 10.28
C THR A 265 18.12 -0.73 10.87
N PRO A 266 17.14 -1.46 11.44
CA PRO A 266 16.00 -0.85 12.14
C PRO A 266 16.37 0.02 13.34
N SER A 267 17.34 -0.43 14.14
CA SER A 267 17.80 0.31 15.30
C SER A 267 18.54 1.58 14.86
N ILE A 268 19.35 1.46 13.81
CA ILE A 268 20.07 2.58 13.20
C ILE A 268 19.09 3.65 12.69
N PHE A 269 17.98 3.23 12.09
CA PHE A 269 16.92 4.14 11.65
C PHE A 269 16.35 4.96 12.81
N GLU A 270 16.03 4.32 13.95
CA GLU A 270 15.52 5.04 15.12
C GLU A 270 16.58 5.96 15.75
N PHE A 271 17.86 5.57 15.75
CA PHE A 271 18.95 6.46 16.16
C PHE A 271 19.09 7.70 15.27
N LYS A 272 18.91 7.55 13.96
CA LYS A 272 18.89 8.67 13.01
C LYS A 272 17.71 9.61 13.29
N ARG A 273 16.52 9.07 13.55
CA ARG A 273 15.33 9.87 13.92
C ARG A 273 15.52 10.63 15.23
N ALA A 274 16.07 9.96 16.24
CA ALA A 274 16.43 10.58 17.51
C ALA A 274 17.51 11.66 17.35
N GLY A 275 18.34 11.58 16.31
CA GLY A 275 19.43 12.52 16.05
C GLY A 275 20.70 12.18 16.82
N ILE A 276 20.88 10.91 17.19
CA ILE A 276 22.05 10.43 17.95
C ILE A 276 22.97 9.54 17.12
N TRP A 277 22.60 9.24 15.87
CA TRP A 277 23.34 8.31 15.02
C TRP A 277 24.80 8.70 14.81
N GLU A 278 25.12 9.98 14.62
CA GLU A 278 26.52 10.40 14.39
C GLU A 278 27.41 10.12 15.60
N ASP A 279 26.87 10.30 16.80
CA ASP A 279 27.60 9.97 18.03
C ASP A 279 27.68 8.45 18.22
N VAL A 280 26.59 7.72 17.94
CA VAL A 280 26.60 6.25 18.00
C VAL A 280 27.58 5.64 16.99
N ASP A 281 27.56 6.06 15.72
CA ASP A 281 28.44 5.57 14.64
C ASP A 281 29.92 5.83 14.93
N ARG A 282 30.22 6.93 15.65
CA ARG A 282 31.58 7.28 16.03
C ARG A 282 32.12 6.37 17.13
N GLU A 283 31.32 6.08 18.15
CA GLU A 283 31.78 5.29 19.30
C GLU A 283 31.61 3.77 19.07
N ALA A 284 30.65 3.36 18.24
CA ALA A 284 30.31 1.96 18.06
C ALA A 284 31.40 1.16 17.33
N TYR A 285 31.48 -0.11 17.69
CA TYR A 285 32.26 -1.10 16.96
C TYR A 285 31.47 -1.59 15.73
N HIS A 286 32.06 -1.51 14.54
CA HIS A 286 31.45 -1.99 13.31
C HIS A 286 31.70 -3.48 13.10
N ALA A 287 30.64 -4.27 12.99
CA ALA A 287 30.75 -5.70 12.79
C ALA A 287 31.38 -6.03 11.43
N SER A 288 32.42 -6.85 11.44
CA SER A 288 33.13 -7.36 10.27
C SER A 288 32.43 -8.54 9.57
N GLY A 289 31.44 -9.16 10.22
CA GLY A 289 30.68 -10.27 9.65
C GLY A 289 30.15 -11.22 10.70
N VAL A 290 29.42 -12.23 10.25
CA VAL A 290 28.86 -13.30 11.07
C VAL A 290 29.07 -14.65 10.40
N CYS A 291 29.43 -15.69 11.14
CA CYS A 291 29.52 -17.03 10.60
C CYS A 291 29.07 -18.12 11.58
N TRP A 292 28.76 -19.28 11.01
CA TRP A 292 28.47 -20.52 11.71
C TRP A 292 29.61 -21.51 11.52
N ARG A 293 29.92 -22.25 12.57
CA ARG A 293 31.03 -23.19 12.64
C ARG A 293 30.62 -24.44 13.40
N TYR A 294 31.31 -25.55 13.14
CA TYR A 294 31.31 -26.70 14.04
C TYR A 294 32.18 -26.40 15.27
N LEU A 295 32.02 -27.22 16.32
CA LEU A 295 32.72 -27.02 17.60
C LEU A 295 34.26 -27.08 17.46
N ASP A 296 34.79 -27.82 16.47
CA ASP A 296 36.22 -27.87 16.16
C ASP A 296 36.76 -26.62 15.44
N GLY A 297 35.89 -25.62 15.18
CA GLY A 297 36.21 -24.38 14.50
C GLY A 297 36.01 -24.41 12.97
N THR A 298 35.67 -25.57 12.40
CA THR A 298 35.42 -25.72 10.96
C THR A 298 34.32 -24.79 10.49
N TYR A 299 34.59 -24.00 9.46
CA TYR A 299 33.64 -23.04 8.87
C TYR A 299 32.52 -23.74 8.11
N ILE A 300 31.27 -23.29 8.33
CA ILE A 300 30.08 -23.81 7.65
C ILE A 300 29.58 -22.82 6.58
N ALA A 301 29.19 -21.64 7.03
CA ALA A 301 28.62 -20.57 6.21
C ALA A 301 28.64 -19.24 6.98
N GLY A 302 28.46 -18.11 6.30
CA GLY A 302 28.52 -16.80 6.93
C GLY A 302 28.30 -15.65 5.97
N ILE A 303 28.18 -14.45 6.53
CA ILE A 303 28.06 -13.18 5.84
C ILE A 303 29.32 -12.36 6.12
N ASP A 304 29.98 -11.95 5.05
CA ASP A 304 31.08 -10.99 5.09
C ASP A 304 30.51 -9.57 5.03
N ALA A 305 30.63 -8.82 6.13
CA ALA A 305 30.09 -7.46 6.19
C ALA A 305 30.91 -6.45 5.37
N SER A 306 32.13 -6.79 4.93
CA SER A 306 32.91 -5.93 4.04
C SER A 306 32.23 -5.72 2.69
N LYS A 307 31.46 -6.71 2.24
CA LYS A 307 30.62 -6.65 1.02
C LYS A 307 29.37 -5.78 1.18
N LEU A 308 29.05 -5.34 2.40
CA LEU A 308 27.90 -4.48 2.69
C LEU A 308 28.32 -3.00 2.75
N PRO A 309 27.50 -2.08 2.21
CA PRO A 309 27.60 -0.66 2.51
C PRO A 309 27.66 -0.38 4.02
N LYS A 310 28.41 0.65 4.45
CA LYS A 310 28.65 0.94 5.88
C LYS A 310 27.35 1.09 6.67
N ASP A 311 26.35 1.72 6.06
CA ASP A 311 25.02 1.99 6.64
C ASP A 311 24.12 0.76 6.74
N LEU A 312 24.48 -0.37 6.11
CA LEU A 312 23.82 -1.66 6.26
C LEU A 312 24.57 -2.63 7.20
N ARG A 313 25.73 -2.22 7.73
CA ARG A 313 26.49 -3.05 8.67
C ARG A 313 25.89 -2.95 10.06
N HIS A 314 25.89 -4.07 10.78
CA HIS A 314 25.55 -4.07 12.19
C HIS A 314 26.63 -3.31 12.97
N VAL A 315 26.20 -2.56 13.98
CA VAL A 315 27.09 -1.88 14.92
C VAL A 315 26.84 -2.41 16.31
N SER A 316 27.87 -2.42 17.15
CA SER A 316 27.77 -2.80 18.56
C SER A 316 28.24 -1.65 19.41
N LEU A 317 27.39 -1.19 20.33
CA LEU A 317 27.75 -0.24 21.38
C LEU A 317 27.16 -0.77 22.70
N PRO A 318 27.97 -1.24 23.65
CA PRO A 318 27.50 -1.74 24.94
C PRO A 318 26.57 -0.77 25.67
N LEU A 319 25.61 -1.29 26.46
CA LEU A 319 24.59 -0.46 27.10
C LEU A 319 25.17 0.57 28.09
N ASP A 320 26.23 0.22 28.80
CA ASP A 320 26.94 1.13 29.71
C ASP A 320 27.56 2.34 28.99
N GLU A 321 27.75 2.26 27.67
CA GLU A 321 28.18 3.36 26.82
C GLU A 321 26.99 4.06 26.12
N LEU A 322 26.01 3.29 25.64
CA LEU A 322 24.84 3.87 24.96
C LEU A 322 23.93 4.68 25.90
N LEU A 323 23.70 4.21 27.13
CA LEU A 323 22.76 4.85 28.06
C LEU A 323 23.21 6.27 28.43
N PRO A 324 24.49 6.52 28.82
CA PRO A 324 24.99 7.88 29.00
C PRO A 324 24.91 8.74 27.74
N LEU A 325 25.14 8.17 26.56
CA LEU A 325 25.03 8.89 25.29
C LEU A 325 23.60 9.38 25.07
N ILE A 326 22.59 8.51 25.17
CA ILE A 326 21.17 8.90 25.04
C ILE A 326 20.82 9.95 26.11
N ARG A 327 21.25 9.75 27.36
CA ARG A 327 21.02 10.71 28.45
C ARG A 327 21.58 12.10 28.13
N SER A 328 22.80 12.18 27.60
CA SER A 328 23.44 13.46 27.23
C SER A 328 22.68 14.24 26.14
N HIS A 329 21.93 13.54 25.29
CA HIS A 329 21.05 14.14 24.30
C HIS A 329 19.71 14.53 24.90
N LEU A 330 19.15 13.67 25.76
CA LEU A 330 17.88 13.93 26.44
C LEU A 330 17.94 15.15 27.35
N ASP A 331 19.07 15.34 28.05
CA ASP A 331 19.31 16.48 28.95
C ASP A 331 19.29 17.85 28.26
N ARG A 332 19.35 17.88 26.93
CA ARG A 332 19.23 19.12 26.14
C ARG A 332 17.80 19.60 26.02
N TYR A 333 16.81 18.79 26.40
CA TYR A 333 15.39 19.09 26.28
C TYR A 333 14.75 19.31 27.65
N PRO A 334 14.39 20.56 28.02
CA PRO A 334 13.72 20.86 29.29
C PRO A 334 12.35 20.19 29.44
N SER A 335 11.77 19.69 28.35
CA SER A 335 10.53 18.91 28.34
C SER A 335 10.70 17.50 28.89
N ALA A 336 11.93 17.00 29.10
CA ALA A 336 12.20 15.68 29.64
C ALA A 336 12.79 15.73 31.05
N GLU A 337 12.32 14.84 31.92
CA GLU A 337 12.87 14.63 33.27
C GLU A 337 13.03 13.14 33.55
N ILE A 338 14.12 12.76 34.25
CA ILE A 338 14.29 11.40 34.77
C ILE A 338 14.31 11.44 36.30
N LEU A 339 13.40 10.68 36.89
CA LEU A 339 13.24 10.51 38.33
C LEU A 339 13.80 9.15 38.75
N MET A 340 15.02 9.15 39.27
CA MET A 340 15.67 7.97 39.85
C MET A 340 15.10 7.66 41.24
N ASN A 341 15.24 6.42 41.73
CA ASN A 341 14.64 5.96 42.99
C ASN A 341 13.10 6.10 43.06
N HIS A 342 12.41 5.95 41.93
CA HIS A 342 10.95 5.98 41.85
C HIS A 342 10.43 4.61 41.41
N GLU A 343 10.11 3.76 42.39
CA GLU A 343 9.61 2.39 42.15
C GLU A 343 8.08 2.36 42.07
N VAL A 344 7.54 2.03 40.89
CA VAL A 344 6.08 1.87 40.72
C VAL A 344 5.56 0.66 41.48
N PHE A 345 4.48 0.82 42.25
CA PHE A 345 3.82 -0.26 42.98
C PHE A 345 2.30 -0.36 42.74
N ALA A 346 1.65 0.72 42.27
CA ALA A 346 0.25 0.69 41.84
C ALA A 346 0.01 1.60 40.62
N ILE A 347 -1.07 1.34 39.90
CA ILE A 347 -1.46 2.07 38.68
C ILE A 347 -2.96 2.35 38.67
N GLY A 348 -3.38 3.40 37.98
CA GLY A 348 -4.79 3.67 37.69
C GLY A 348 -4.97 4.58 36.48
N GLN A 349 -6.19 4.67 35.97
CA GLN A 349 -6.55 5.54 34.84
C GLN A 349 -8.03 5.89 34.85
N ASP A 350 -8.35 6.99 34.18
CA ASP A 350 -9.69 7.43 33.83
C ASP A 350 -9.76 7.81 32.33
N GLU A 351 -10.86 8.43 31.90
CA GLU A 351 -11.05 8.83 30.50
C GLU A 351 -10.04 9.88 30.00
N LYS A 352 -9.40 10.64 30.88
CA LYS A 352 -8.52 11.79 30.54
C LYS A 352 -7.04 11.52 30.79
N GLN A 353 -6.71 10.71 31.79
CA GLN A 353 -5.34 10.50 32.25
C GLN A 353 -5.11 9.11 32.86
N ALA A 354 -3.84 8.73 32.97
CA ALA A 354 -3.34 7.61 33.72
C ALA A 354 -2.40 8.11 34.83
N TRP A 355 -2.18 7.28 35.85
CA TRP A 355 -1.23 7.57 36.91
C TRP A 355 -0.52 6.32 37.41
N VAL A 356 0.66 6.54 37.98
CA VAL A 356 1.44 5.54 38.70
C VAL A 356 1.67 6.02 40.13
N ASP A 357 1.55 5.10 41.09
CA ASP A 357 1.96 5.31 42.48
C ASP A 357 3.37 4.74 42.64
N VAL A 358 4.28 5.58 43.12
CA VAL A 358 5.71 5.30 43.24
C VAL A 358 6.17 5.40 44.69
N LYS A 359 7.04 4.48 45.10
CA LYS A 359 7.83 4.59 46.32
C LYS A 359 9.08 5.40 46.03
N THR A 360 9.31 6.41 46.85
CA THR A 360 10.50 7.27 46.79
C THR A 360 11.16 7.33 48.18
N PRO A 361 12.42 7.80 48.28
CA PRO A 361 13.06 8.02 49.57
C PRO A 361 12.28 8.95 50.51
N ASP A 362 11.47 9.86 49.96
CA ASP A 362 10.64 10.81 50.72
C ASP A 362 9.23 10.30 51.03
N GLY A 363 8.92 9.05 50.68
CA GLY A 363 7.59 8.45 50.83
C GLY A 363 6.89 8.15 49.50
N GLU A 364 5.62 7.76 49.59
CA GLU A 364 4.80 7.41 48.43
C GLU A 364 4.29 8.67 47.70
N LYS A 365 4.40 8.70 46.38
CA LYS A 365 3.96 9.80 45.51
C LYS A 365 3.10 9.24 44.38
N ARG A 366 2.16 10.05 43.88
CA ARG A 366 1.37 9.74 42.67
C ARG A 366 1.76 10.68 41.54
N LEU A 367 2.01 10.11 40.36
CA LEU A 367 2.40 10.85 39.16
C LEU A 367 1.36 10.62 38.06
N PHE A 368 0.91 11.69 37.41
CA PHE A 368 -0.14 11.66 36.39
C PHE A 368 0.43 11.93 35.01
N ALA A 369 -0.15 11.29 33.99
CA ALA A 369 0.10 11.64 32.60
C ALA A 369 -1.08 11.30 31.66
N ASN A 370 -1.13 11.85 30.45
CA ASN A 370 -2.14 11.46 29.46
C ASN A 370 -1.97 10.00 29.02
N TYR A 371 -0.72 9.53 28.95
CA TYR A 371 -0.37 8.15 28.65
C TYR A 371 0.80 7.67 29.50
N VAL A 372 0.79 6.38 29.87
CA VAL A 372 1.88 5.72 30.58
C VAL A 372 2.45 4.60 29.70
N ALA A 373 3.75 4.65 29.40
CA ALA A 373 4.46 3.63 28.65
C ALA A 373 5.33 2.77 29.58
N GLY A 374 5.02 1.48 29.69
CA GLY A 374 5.84 0.48 30.38
C GLY A 374 7.01 0.03 29.52
N CYS A 375 8.22 0.38 29.95
CA CYS A 375 9.50 -0.01 29.36
C CYS A 375 10.44 -0.64 30.42
N ASP A 376 9.85 -1.22 31.47
CA ASP A 376 10.48 -1.68 32.72
C ASP A 376 10.95 -3.15 32.68
N GLY A 377 11.29 -3.63 31.48
CA GLY A 377 12.02 -4.88 31.28
C GLY A 377 11.18 -6.17 31.36
N GLY A 378 11.87 -7.31 31.26
CA GLY A 378 11.23 -8.64 31.23
C GLY A 378 10.43 -8.97 32.49
N GLN A 379 10.78 -8.32 33.61
CA GLN A 379 10.07 -8.39 34.88
C GLN A 379 9.18 -7.17 35.11
N SER A 380 8.59 -6.61 34.04
CA SER A 380 7.72 -5.44 34.06
C SER A 380 6.65 -5.51 35.15
N THR A 381 6.66 -4.51 36.03
CA THR A 381 5.61 -4.24 37.01
C THR A 381 4.37 -3.69 36.33
N ILE A 382 4.52 -2.83 35.32
CA ILE A 382 3.37 -2.28 34.57
C ILE A 382 2.56 -3.39 33.92
N ARG A 383 3.19 -4.31 33.18
CA ARG A 383 2.49 -5.46 32.56
C ARG A 383 1.72 -6.29 33.60
N ARG A 384 2.36 -6.60 34.74
CA ARG A 384 1.74 -7.43 35.80
C ARG A 384 0.56 -6.75 36.46
N LEU A 385 0.66 -5.46 36.78
CA LEU A 385 -0.43 -4.70 37.39
C LEU A 385 -1.58 -4.49 36.40
N LEU A 386 -1.27 -4.30 35.11
CA LEU A 386 -2.26 -4.00 34.08
C LEU A 386 -3.06 -5.24 33.63
N LEU A 387 -2.38 -6.38 33.49
CA LEU A 387 -2.90 -7.57 32.84
C LEU A 387 -2.94 -8.82 33.76
N GLY A 388 -2.34 -8.77 34.96
CA GLY A 388 -2.24 -9.88 35.89
C GLY A 388 -1.01 -10.79 35.67
N PRO A 389 -0.75 -11.76 36.56
CA PRO A 389 0.45 -12.61 36.52
C PRO A 389 0.48 -13.63 35.36
N SER A 390 -0.68 -14.04 34.83
CA SER A 390 -0.78 -14.98 33.69
C SER A 390 -0.71 -14.30 32.32
N SER A 391 -0.41 -13.00 32.28
CA SER A 391 -0.53 -12.14 31.08
C SER A 391 0.64 -12.22 30.10
N PHE A 392 1.60 -13.11 30.35
CA PHE A 392 2.79 -13.23 29.52
C PHE A 392 2.91 -14.62 28.85
N PRO A 393 1.93 -14.98 28.00
CA PRO A 393 1.89 -16.28 27.34
C PRO A 393 3.12 -16.49 26.45
N GLY A 394 3.42 -17.77 26.23
CA GLY A 394 4.58 -18.21 25.47
C GLY A 394 5.33 -19.33 26.18
N LYS A 395 6.56 -19.61 25.73
CA LYS A 395 7.38 -20.72 26.21
C LYS A 395 8.66 -20.25 26.89
N THR A 396 9.19 -21.11 27.74
CA THR A 396 10.56 -21.05 28.25
C THR A 396 11.25 -22.29 27.70
N TRP A 397 12.42 -22.12 27.08
CA TRP A 397 13.13 -23.26 26.55
C TRP A 397 13.68 -24.13 27.68
N ASP A 398 13.81 -25.42 27.44
CA ASP A 398 14.45 -26.42 28.29
C ASP A 398 15.98 -26.34 28.21
N LYS A 399 16.51 -25.14 28.01
CA LYS A 399 17.95 -24.88 27.85
C LYS A 399 18.30 -23.67 28.70
N GLN A 400 19.41 -23.79 29.41
CA GLN A 400 20.01 -22.70 30.16
C GLN A 400 21.21 -22.17 29.38
N ILE A 401 21.44 -20.87 29.46
CA ILE A 401 22.63 -20.25 28.87
C ILE A 401 23.38 -19.44 29.91
N VAL A 402 24.67 -19.28 29.69
CA VAL A 402 25.51 -18.35 30.44
C VAL A 402 26.08 -17.36 29.44
N ALA A 403 25.87 -16.06 29.69
CA ALA A 403 26.52 -15.00 28.93
C ALA A 403 27.65 -14.40 29.76
N THR A 404 28.82 -14.29 29.15
CA THR A 404 30.01 -13.70 29.77
C THR A 404 30.55 -12.58 28.91
N ASN A 405 31.15 -11.58 29.55
CA ASN A 405 32.01 -10.62 28.87
C ASN A 405 33.45 -10.90 29.25
N VAL A 406 34.33 -10.98 28.27
CA VAL A 406 35.69 -11.49 28.45
C VAL A 406 36.67 -10.65 27.66
N ARG A 407 37.80 -10.29 28.27
CA ARG A 407 38.96 -9.78 27.54
C ARG A 407 39.93 -10.93 27.30
N TYR A 408 40.18 -11.24 26.04
CA TYR A 408 41.10 -12.31 25.64
C TYR A 408 42.10 -11.78 24.59
N PRO A 409 43.31 -11.36 25.01
CA PRO A 409 44.27 -10.67 24.13
C PRO A 409 44.69 -11.44 22.88
N LYS A 410 44.64 -12.77 22.90
CA LYS A 410 44.98 -13.61 21.74
C LYS A 410 43.87 -13.66 20.69
N TRP A 411 42.65 -13.20 20.98
CA TRP A 411 41.50 -13.28 20.07
C TRP A 411 41.76 -12.76 18.64
N PRO A 412 42.41 -11.60 18.43
CA PRO A 412 42.66 -11.08 17.08
C PRO A 412 43.52 -12.02 16.21
N SER A 413 44.36 -12.86 16.82
CA SER A 413 45.26 -13.76 16.08
C SER A 413 44.54 -14.89 15.32
N PHE A 414 43.29 -15.20 15.67
CA PHE A 414 42.50 -16.24 15.00
C PHE A 414 41.86 -15.78 13.69
N GLY A 415 41.82 -14.46 13.43
CA GLY A 415 41.28 -13.91 12.18
C GLY A 415 39.80 -14.21 11.92
N TRP A 416 39.02 -14.46 12.98
CA TRP A 416 37.60 -14.76 12.86
C TRP A 416 36.76 -13.48 12.70
N PRO A 417 35.62 -13.53 11.99
CA PRO A 417 34.71 -12.39 11.88
C PRO A 417 34.09 -12.06 13.24
N THR A 418 33.41 -10.91 13.31
CA THR A 418 32.89 -10.37 14.57
C THR A 418 32.06 -11.35 15.37
N SER A 419 31.10 -12.05 14.75
CA SER A 419 30.20 -12.97 15.44
C SER A 419 30.36 -14.41 14.93
N ASN A 420 30.61 -15.34 15.85
CA ASN A 420 30.84 -16.76 15.54
C ASN A 420 29.85 -17.62 16.32
N PHE A 421 29.00 -18.33 15.61
CA PHE A 421 28.02 -19.26 16.17
C PHE A 421 28.52 -20.70 16.05
N MET A 422 28.72 -21.37 17.18
CA MET A 422 29.14 -22.76 17.24
C MET A 422 27.93 -23.67 17.34
N ILE A 423 27.86 -24.63 16.42
CA ILE A 423 26.80 -25.62 16.35
C ILE A 423 27.23 -26.88 17.11
N HIS A 424 26.52 -27.21 18.20
CA HIS A 424 26.73 -28.43 18.97
C HIS A 424 25.53 -28.73 19.88
N PRO A 425 25.09 -29.99 20.03
CA PRO A 425 23.90 -30.33 20.82
C PRO A 425 23.95 -29.89 22.30
N GLU A 426 25.14 -29.91 22.88
CA GLU A 426 25.35 -29.57 24.31
C GLU A 426 26.24 -28.35 24.54
N HIS A 427 27.02 -27.96 23.53
CA HIS A 427 28.11 -26.97 23.64
C HIS A 427 27.93 -25.84 22.65
N PHE A 428 26.71 -25.64 22.17
CA PHE A 428 26.41 -24.52 21.30
C PHE A 428 26.82 -23.21 21.98
N SER A 429 27.37 -22.30 21.19
CA SER A 429 27.83 -21.01 21.70
C SER A 429 27.80 -19.91 20.66
N MET A 430 27.90 -18.68 21.13
CA MET A 430 28.13 -17.48 20.34
C MET A 430 29.32 -16.76 20.95
N ILE A 431 30.36 -16.51 20.14
CA ILE A 431 31.50 -15.67 20.50
C ILE A 431 31.48 -14.45 19.60
N ALA A 432 31.25 -13.27 20.18
CA ALA A 432 31.11 -12.03 19.44
C ALA A 432 31.94 -10.89 20.02
N GLN A 433 32.69 -10.15 19.21
CA GLN A 433 33.39 -8.94 19.66
C GLN A 433 32.42 -7.76 19.79
N LEU A 434 32.37 -7.13 20.96
CA LEU A 434 31.40 -6.09 21.31
C LEU A 434 31.89 -4.67 21.09
N SER A 435 33.19 -4.43 21.18
CA SER A 435 33.77 -3.09 21.29
C SER A 435 35.14 -3.00 20.62
N ASN A 436 35.57 -1.76 20.35
CA ASN A 436 36.84 -1.44 19.71
C ASN A 436 38.07 -1.87 20.55
N ASP A 437 37.91 -1.99 21.87
CA ASP A 437 38.96 -2.43 22.80
C ASP A 437 39.07 -3.97 22.93
N GLY A 438 38.33 -4.72 22.11
CA GLY A 438 38.44 -6.18 22.02
C GLY A 438 37.64 -6.97 23.07
N MET A 439 36.67 -6.36 23.76
CA MET A 439 35.76 -7.11 24.64
C MET A 439 34.97 -8.15 23.84
N LEU A 440 34.92 -9.39 24.34
CA LEU A 440 34.14 -10.48 23.77
C LEU A 440 32.90 -10.75 24.59
N ARG A 441 31.78 -11.01 23.93
CA ARG A 441 30.62 -11.72 24.46
C ARG A 441 30.76 -13.19 24.14
N ILE A 442 30.88 -14.03 25.17
CA ILE A 442 30.81 -15.48 25.03
C ILE A 442 29.52 -15.95 25.70
N THR A 443 28.54 -16.34 24.90
CA THR A 443 27.27 -16.90 25.36
C THR A 443 27.22 -18.37 25.00
N TYR A 444 26.99 -19.26 25.96
CA TYR A 444 27.03 -20.70 25.71
C TYR A 444 25.91 -21.47 26.43
N GLY A 445 25.57 -22.63 25.88
CA GLY A 445 24.66 -23.59 26.50
C GLY A 445 25.23 -24.22 27.76
N GLU A 446 24.40 -24.31 28.80
CA GLU A 446 24.76 -24.92 30.07
C GLU A 446 23.72 -25.94 30.54
N GLU A 447 24.19 -26.88 31.34
CA GLU A 447 23.38 -27.91 31.99
C GLU A 447 22.32 -27.29 32.92
N LEU A 448 21.09 -27.81 32.83
CA LEU A 448 19.98 -27.37 33.67
C LEU A 448 20.20 -27.75 35.14
N GLY A 449 19.76 -26.88 36.05
CA GLY A 449 19.71 -27.19 37.49
C GLY A 449 21.01 -26.92 38.26
N LEU A 450 22.08 -26.51 37.58
CA LEU A 450 23.30 -26.07 38.26
C LEU A 450 23.11 -24.74 38.99
N SER A 451 23.75 -24.59 40.14
CA SER A 451 23.85 -23.32 40.86
C SER A 451 24.78 -22.33 40.14
N ASN A 452 24.67 -21.04 40.47
CA ASN A 452 25.57 -20.02 39.92
C ASN A 452 27.04 -20.28 40.25
N GLU A 453 27.35 -20.87 41.41
CA GLU A 453 28.72 -21.26 41.79
C GLU A 453 29.21 -22.43 40.96
N GLN A 454 28.40 -23.49 40.81
CA GLN A 454 28.75 -24.65 39.99
C GLN A 454 29.00 -24.28 38.52
N MET A 455 28.20 -23.36 37.97
CA MET A 455 28.44 -22.85 36.61
C MET A 455 29.75 -22.04 36.50
N ARG A 456 30.11 -21.28 37.55
CA ARG A 456 31.39 -20.54 37.59
C ARG A 456 32.59 -21.48 37.68
N GLU A 457 32.50 -22.54 38.48
CA GLU A 457 33.56 -23.57 38.58
C GLU A 457 33.79 -24.29 37.25
N ARG A 458 32.74 -24.47 36.43
CA ARG A 458 32.83 -25.10 35.11
C ARG A 458 33.33 -24.16 34.01
N LEU A 459 33.42 -22.84 34.28
CA LEU A 459 33.78 -21.83 33.27
C LEU A 459 35.15 -22.10 32.62
N PRO A 460 36.24 -22.42 33.36
CA PRO A 460 37.53 -22.76 32.73
C PRO A 460 37.45 -23.92 31.76
N TRP A 461 36.72 -24.99 32.13
CA TRP A 461 36.52 -26.13 31.25
C TRP A 461 35.72 -25.75 30.00
N LYS A 462 34.61 -24.99 30.15
CA LYS A 462 33.86 -24.47 29.01
C LYS A 462 34.73 -23.64 28.08
N PHE A 463 35.60 -22.77 28.59
CA PHE A 463 36.44 -21.93 27.74
C PHE A 463 37.49 -22.73 26.99
N ARG A 464 38.10 -23.74 27.62
CA ARG A 464 38.99 -24.68 26.92
C ARG A 464 38.30 -25.43 25.79
N THR A 465 37.01 -25.74 25.96
CA THR A 465 36.21 -26.44 24.94
C THR A 465 35.72 -25.52 23.82
N LEU A 466 35.28 -24.30 24.16
CA LEU A 466 34.53 -23.43 23.24
C LEU A 466 35.39 -22.38 22.53
N VAL A 467 36.45 -21.91 23.19
CA VAL A 467 37.23 -20.75 22.73
C VAL A 467 38.47 -21.25 21.98
N PRO A 468 38.76 -20.71 20.77
CA PRO A 468 39.93 -21.12 20.00
C PRO A 468 41.22 -20.89 20.79
N GLY A 469 42.16 -21.82 20.64
CA GLY A 469 43.41 -21.85 21.41
C GLY A 469 43.32 -22.49 22.79
N ALA A 470 42.12 -22.91 23.21
CA ALA A 470 41.87 -23.58 24.50
C ALA A 470 42.49 -22.85 25.71
N PRO A 471 42.08 -21.59 25.96
CA PRO A 471 42.78 -20.72 26.90
C PRO A 471 42.65 -21.18 28.35
N GLU A 472 43.74 -21.03 29.10
CA GLU A 472 43.78 -21.22 30.56
C GLU A 472 43.32 -19.94 31.30
N PRO A 473 42.85 -20.05 32.56
CA PRO A 473 42.25 -18.93 33.30
C PRO A 473 43.09 -17.66 33.46
N ASP A 474 44.41 -17.75 33.39
CA ASP A 474 45.34 -16.62 33.47
C ASP A 474 45.52 -15.89 32.12
N GLU A 475 44.97 -16.43 31.04
CA GLU A 475 45.07 -15.87 29.68
C GLU A 475 43.89 -14.94 29.31
N TYR A 476 42.84 -14.89 30.14
CA TYR A 476 41.66 -14.07 29.91
C TYR A 476 41.13 -13.44 31.21
N GLU A 477 40.42 -12.33 31.06
CA GLU A 477 39.73 -11.66 32.17
C GLU A 477 38.22 -11.77 31.98
N VAL A 478 37.50 -12.32 32.97
CA VAL A 478 36.04 -12.37 32.97
C VAL A 478 35.49 -11.11 33.61
N VAL A 479 34.98 -10.20 32.79
CA VAL A 479 34.43 -8.90 33.21
C VAL A 479 33.00 -9.06 33.73
N ASN A 480 32.21 -9.94 33.13
CA ASN A 480 30.85 -10.23 33.57
C ASN A 480 30.53 -11.73 33.39
N PHE A 481 29.70 -12.26 34.28
CA PHE A 481 29.17 -13.61 34.24
C PHE A 481 27.69 -13.59 34.64
N SER A 482 26.81 -13.99 33.72
CA SER A 482 25.37 -13.89 33.91
C SER A 482 24.64 -15.12 33.33
N PRO A 483 24.10 -15.99 34.19
CA PRO A 483 23.21 -17.07 33.78
C PRO A 483 21.81 -16.58 33.42
N TYR A 484 21.19 -17.15 32.38
CA TYR A 484 19.85 -16.80 31.92
C TYR A 484 19.02 -18.03 31.58
N LYS A 485 17.72 -17.92 31.87
CA LYS A 485 16.68 -18.71 31.20
C LYS A 485 16.22 -17.93 29.98
N ILE A 486 16.01 -18.64 28.88
CA ILE A 486 15.59 -18.05 27.60
C ILE A 486 14.10 -18.27 27.39
N HIS A 487 13.43 -17.24 26.88
CA HIS A 487 11.98 -17.18 26.75
C HIS A 487 11.59 -16.82 25.32
N GLN A 488 10.37 -17.20 24.93
CA GLN A 488 9.62 -16.61 23.81
C GLN A 488 8.25 -16.27 24.34
N ARG A 489 8.01 -15.01 24.68
CA ARG A 489 6.79 -14.55 25.35
C ARG A 489 6.34 -13.21 24.78
N CYS A 490 5.03 -13.01 24.69
CA CYS A 490 4.44 -11.74 24.26
C CYS A 490 3.21 -11.46 25.11
N ALA A 491 3.02 -10.22 25.55
CA ALA A 491 1.83 -9.83 26.30
C ALA A 491 0.58 -10.03 25.44
N THR A 492 -0.54 -10.38 26.06
CA THR A 492 -1.82 -10.61 25.35
C THR A 492 -2.34 -9.35 24.66
N THR A 493 -1.95 -8.18 25.17
CA THR A 493 -2.12 -6.87 24.52
C THR A 493 -1.00 -5.94 24.99
N LEU A 494 -0.61 -5.01 24.14
CA LEU A 494 0.34 -3.93 24.42
C LEU A 494 -0.37 -2.62 24.78
N ARG A 495 -1.71 -2.59 24.77
CA ARG A 495 -2.49 -1.42 25.16
C ARG A 495 -3.65 -1.82 26.07
N LYS A 496 -3.88 -1.06 27.12
CA LYS A 496 -5.15 -1.08 27.86
C LYS A 496 -5.50 0.33 28.32
N GLY A 497 -6.41 0.96 27.59
CA GLY A 497 -6.73 2.38 27.76
C GLY A 497 -5.51 3.25 27.46
N ARG A 498 -5.07 4.00 28.47
CA ARG A 498 -3.94 4.94 28.45
C ARG A 498 -2.60 4.31 28.85
N PHE A 499 -2.58 3.01 29.18
CA PHE A 499 -1.34 2.26 29.41
C PHE A 499 -0.89 1.51 28.16
N LEU A 500 0.41 1.62 27.88
CA LEU A 500 1.08 1.09 26.70
C LEU A 500 2.29 0.25 27.15
N LEU A 501 2.62 -0.82 26.44
CA LEU A 501 3.80 -1.66 26.69
C LEU A 501 4.71 -1.67 25.46
N ALA A 502 6.02 -1.58 25.67
CA ALA A 502 7.02 -1.68 24.61
C ALA A 502 8.25 -2.48 25.06
N ALA A 503 9.03 -3.00 24.10
CA ALA A 503 10.28 -3.72 24.34
C ALA A 503 10.10 -4.92 25.30
N ASP A 504 11.04 -5.17 26.21
CA ASP A 504 11.02 -6.33 27.11
C ASP A 504 9.78 -6.38 28.04
N ALA A 505 9.11 -5.23 28.25
CA ALA A 505 7.84 -5.19 28.96
C ALA A 505 6.69 -5.76 28.11
N ALA A 506 6.76 -5.62 26.78
CA ALA A 506 5.81 -6.14 25.81
C ALA A 506 6.08 -7.60 25.41
N HIS A 507 7.33 -7.96 25.13
CA HIS A 507 7.71 -9.30 24.67
C HIS A 507 9.16 -9.65 25.04
N LEU A 508 9.47 -10.94 25.11
CA LEU A 508 10.80 -11.48 25.36
C LEU A 508 11.12 -12.50 24.27
N CYS A 509 12.32 -12.41 23.71
CA CYS A 509 12.87 -13.45 22.86
C CYS A 509 14.24 -13.92 23.34
N ASN A 510 14.69 -15.05 22.80
CA ASN A 510 16.04 -15.52 23.08
C ASN A 510 17.09 -14.61 22.40
N PRO A 511 18.32 -14.53 22.93
CA PRO A 511 19.32 -13.58 22.45
C PRO A 511 20.00 -13.98 21.12
N PHE A 512 19.81 -15.22 20.66
CA PHE A 512 20.46 -15.71 19.44
C PHE A 512 19.69 -15.20 18.21
N GLY A 513 20.30 -14.25 17.52
CA GLY A 513 19.70 -13.53 16.38
C GLY A 513 19.61 -12.01 16.55
N GLY A 514 19.92 -11.47 17.74
CA GLY A 514 19.98 -10.01 17.95
C GLY A 514 18.62 -9.29 17.86
N MET A 515 17.52 -10.04 18.00
CA MET A 515 16.16 -9.54 17.74
C MET A 515 15.49 -8.86 18.93
N GLY A 516 15.97 -9.07 20.17
CA GLY A 516 15.34 -8.54 21.38
C GLY A 516 15.39 -7.01 21.45
N LEU A 517 16.59 -6.45 21.56
CA LEU A 517 16.78 -5.00 21.68
C LEU A 517 16.41 -4.25 20.39
N THR A 518 16.71 -4.83 19.22
CA THR A 518 16.27 -4.32 17.92
C THR A 518 14.74 -4.24 17.84
N GLY A 519 14.04 -5.32 18.23
CA GLY A 519 12.59 -5.33 18.31
C GLY A 519 12.05 -4.26 19.27
N GLY A 520 12.72 -4.08 20.41
CA GLY A 520 12.36 -3.08 21.41
C GLY A 520 12.54 -1.62 20.95
N PHE A 521 13.60 -1.30 20.20
CA PHE A 521 13.75 0.05 19.62
C PHE A 521 12.70 0.36 18.58
N VAL A 522 12.36 -0.63 17.77
CA VAL A 522 11.31 -0.46 16.79
C VAL A 522 9.93 -0.34 17.45
N ASP A 523 9.67 -1.06 18.54
CA ASP A 523 8.43 -0.87 19.31
C ASP A 523 8.30 0.57 19.78
N VAL A 524 9.39 1.18 20.30
CA VAL A 524 9.31 2.57 20.78
C VAL A 524 9.26 3.58 19.65
N GLY A 525 9.89 3.30 18.50
CA GLY A 525 9.73 4.12 17.29
C GLY A 525 8.26 4.19 16.83
N GLY A 526 7.59 3.03 16.80
CA GLY A 526 6.16 2.96 16.50
C GLY A 526 5.26 3.62 17.53
N LEU A 527 5.59 3.44 18.81
CA LEU A 527 4.85 4.05 19.91
C LEU A 527 4.97 5.57 19.89
N TYR A 528 6.17 6.08 19.62
CA TYR A 528 6.45 7.50 19.42
C TYR A 528 5.56 8.07 18.31
N GLU A 529 5.46 7.41 17.14
CA GLU A 529 4.63 7.90 16.03
C GLU A 529 3.15 8.02 16.42
N CYS A 530 2.64 7.04 17.15
CA CYS A 530 1.27 7.05 17.63
C CYS A 530 1.02 8.20 18.61
N LEU A 531 1.90 8.35 19.61
CA LEU A 531 1.77 9.40 20.63
C LEU A 531 1.95 10.80 20.04
N TYR A 532 2.92 10.97 19.14
CA TYR A 532 3.12 12.22 18.40
C TYR A 532 1.93 12.54 17.48
N GLY A 533 1.38 11.54 16.79
CA GLY A 533 0.20 11.69 15.95
C GLY A 533 -1.02 12.18 16.72
N ILE A 534 -1.24 11.67 17.94
CA ILE A 534 -2.30 12.14 18.85
C ILE A 534 -2.00 13.56 19.32
N TYR A 535 -0.78 13.82 19.80
CA TYR A 535 -0.34 15.15 20.22
C TYR A 535 -0.54 16.23 19.14
N ALA A 536 -0.19 15.90 17.90
CA ALA A 536 -0.30 16.79 16.74
C ALA A 536 -1.72 16.88 16.15
N GLY A 537 -2.70 16.14 16.69
CA GLY A 537 -4.07 16.09 16.16
C GLY A 537 -4.19 15.44 14.79
N ILE A 538 -3.20 14.64 14.39
CA ILE A 538 -3.15 13.92 13.11
C ILE A 538 -3.88 12.56 13.22
N ALA A 539 -3.89 11.98 14.42
CA ALA A 539 -4.52 10.70 14.70
C ALA A 539 -5.36 10.77 15.98
N ASP A 540 -6.41 9.95 16.04
CA ASP A 540 -7.15 9.71 17.27
C ASP A 540 -6.58 8.49 18.03
N GLU A 541 -7.15 8.21 19.20
CA GLU A 541 -6.70 7.12 20.07
C GLU A 541 -6.74 5.72 19.41
N SER A 542 -7.49 5.49 18.33
CA SER A 542 -7.52 4.19 17.66
C SER A 542 -6.17 3.77 17.08
N ILE A 543 -5.26 4.73 16.84
CA ILE A 543 -3.90 4.43 16.35
C ILE A 543 -3.10 3.59 17.34
N LEU A 544 -3.38 3.70 18.64
CA LEU A 544 -2.73 2.91 19.69
C LEU A 544 -3.24 1.45 19.70
N ASP A 545 -4.45 1.17 19.22
CA ASP A 545 -4.93 -0.21 19.02
C ASP A 545 -4.22 -0.85 17.81
N LYS A 546 -3.96 -0.04 16.78
CA LYS A 546 -3.16 -0.47 15.64
C LYS A 546 -1.73 -0.77 16.04
N TYR A 547 -1.13 0.05 16.90
CA TYR A 547 0.16 -0.23 17.52
C TYR A 547 0.19 -1.60 18.20
N ASP A 548 -0.77 -1.88 19.09
CA ASP A 548 -0.87 -3.18 19.77
C ASP A 548 -0.88 -4.34 18.79
N THR A 549 -1.80 -4.30 17.83
CA THR A 549 -2.01 -5.38 16.87
C THR A 549 -0.75 -5.63 16.04
N VAL A 550 -0.20 -4.57 15.43
CA VAL A 550 0.94 -4.71 14.52
C VAL A 550 2.20 -5.16 15.26
N ARG A 551 2.49 -4.62 16.45
CA ARG A 551 3.70 -5.02 17.19
C ARG A 551 3.63 -6.45 17.68
N ARG A 552 2.45 -6.94 18.12
CA ARG A 552 2.27 -8.36 18.45
C ARG A 552 2.40 -9.27 17.22
N GLU A 553 1.84 -8.88 16.08
CA GLU A 553 2.02 -9.62 14.82
C GLU A 553 3.50 -9.68 14.42
N LYS A 554 4.24 -8.57 14.50
CA LYS A 554 5.68 -8.54 14.22
C LYS A 554 6.47 -9.42 15.18
N PHE A 555 6.06 -9.50 16.45
CA PHE A 555 6.66 -10.44 17.36
C PHE A 555 6.48 -11.89 16.87
N TRP A 556 5.24 -12.33 16.65
CA TRP A 556 4.97 -13.74 16.32
C TRP A 556 5.48 -14.16 14.94
N ASN A 557 5.30 -13.31 13.94
CA ASN A 557 5.57 -13.65 12.54
C ASN A 557 7.02 -13.39 12.12
N LEU A 558 7.79 -12.64 12.93
CA LEU A 558 9.16 -12.26 12.56
C LEU A 558 10.16 -12.47 13.70
N ILE A 559 9.96 -11.82 14.86
CA ILE A 559 10.92 -11.91 15.98
C ILE A 559 11.02 -13.35 16.49
N ASP A 560 9.89 -13.99 16.81
CA ASP A 560 9.87 -15.37 17.30
C ASP A 560 10.35 -16.34 16.22
N THR A 561 9.88 -16.20 14.98
CA THR A 561 10.28 -17.08 13.87
C THR A 561 11.80 -17.06 13.65
N ILE A 562 12.41 -15.87 13.57
CA ILE A 562 13.85 -15.72 13.35
C ILE A 562 14.63 -16.21 14.57
N SER A 563 14.30 -15.73 15.77
CA SER A 563 15.06 -16.05 16.97
C SER A 563 14.92 -17.53 17.36
N SER A 564 13.73 -18.11 17.24
CA SER A 564 13.50 -19.55 17.47
C SER A 564 14.21 -20.40 16.43
N GLY A 565 14.15 -20.02 15.15
CA GLY A 565 14.87 -20.74 14.10
C GLY A 565 16.39 -20.65 14.22
N ASN A 566 16.93 -19.54 14.72
CA ASN A 566 18.36 -19.39 14.93
C ASN A 566 18.85 -20.26 16.09
N ILE A 567 18.15 -20.25 17.23
CA ILE A 567 18.61 -21.01 18.40
C ILE A 567 18.50 -22.53 18.19
N THR A 568 17.46 -23.01 17.49
CA THR A 568 17.33 -24.45 17.18
C THR A 568 18.46 -24.94 16.27
N ARG A 569 18.90 -24.10 15.31
CA ARG A 569 20.05 -24.39 14.46
C ARG A 569 21.38 -24.47 15.21
N LEU A 570 21.46 -24.01 16.46
CA LEU A 570 22.71 -24.12 17.22
C LEU A 570 22.84 -25.44 17.96
N TRP A 571 21.75 -26.04 18.44
CA TRP A 571 21.78 -27.20 19.33
C TRP A 571 21.10 -28.46 18.80
N ASP A 572 20.51 -28.42 17.60
CA ASP A 572 19.84 -29.57 16.97
C ASP A 572 20.09 -29.67 15.46
N PRO A 573 21.36 -29.53 14.98
CA PRO A 573 21.61 -30.04 13.64
C PRO A 573 22.75 -31.07 13.60
N SER A 574 22.49 -32.18 12.91
CA SER A 574 23.52 -33.06 12.36
C SER A 574 24.14 -32.44 11.09
N PRO A 575 25.36 -32.84 10.67
CA PRO A 575 25.94 -32.39 9.41
C PRO A 575 25.00 -32.56 8.20
N GLU A 576 24.23 -33.65 8.16
CA GLU A 576 23.23 -33.90 7.12
C GLU A 576 22.07 -32.89 7.13
N THR A 577 21.64 -32.47 8.33
CA THR A 577 20.60 -31.41 8.45
C THR A 577 21.14 -30.03 8.12
N VAL A 578 22.40 -29.73 8.45
CA VAL A 578 23.06 -28.46 8.07
C VAL A 578 23.14 -28.33 6.55
N GLU A 579 23.48 -29.41 5.83
CA GLU A 579 23.51 -29.40 4.36
C GLU A 579 22.13 -29.20 3.73
N LYS A 580 21.08 -29.73 4.34
CA LYS A 580 19.70 -29.65 3.83
C LYS A 580 18.95 -28.39 4.28
N ASP A 581 19.45 -27.67 5.29
CA ASP A 581 18.80 -26.46 5.80
C ASP A 581 18.89 -25.33 4.77
N TRP A 582 17.72 -24.77 4.43
CA TRP A 582 17.60 -23.69 3.45
C TRP A 582 18.39 -22.44 3.84
N PHE A 583 18.55 -22.15 5.14
CA PHE A 583 19.25 -20.96 5.63
C PHE A 583 20.75 -21.05 5.40
N PHE A 584 21.37 -22.20 5.68
CA PHE A 584 22.79 -22.40 5.38
C PHE A 584 23.05 -22.40 3.88
N ASN A 585 22.14 -22.95 3.09
CA ASN A 585 22.23 -22.89 1.62
C ASN A 585 22.09 -21.46 1.10
N LEU A 586 21.19 -20.66 1.67
CA LEU A 586 21.06 -19.24 1.34
C LEU A 586 22.33 -18.46 1.70
N LEU A 587 22.94 -18.71 2.86
CA LEU A 587 24.21 -18.09 3.24
C LEU A 587 25.35 -18.45 2.29
N LYS A 588 25.43 -19.73 1.87
CA LYS A 588 26.44 -20.17 0.89
C LYS A 588 26.23 -19.50 -0.47
N GLN A 589 24.99 -19.35 -0.92
CA GLN A 589 24.66 -18.63 -2.15
C GLN A 589 25.02 -17.15 -2.04
N ALA A 590 24.68 -16.49 -0.93
CA ALA A 590 25.02 -15.10 -0.69
C ALA A 590 26.54 -14.88 -0.63
N ALA A 591 27.30 -15.83 -0.08
CA ALA A 591 28.75 -15.78 -0.08
C ALA A 591 29.35 -15.91 -1.49
N ALA A 592 28.73 -16.74 -2.34
CA ALA A 592 29.13 -16.97 -3.74
C ALA A 592 28.70 -15.84 -4.70
N ASP A 593 27.75 -14.98 -4.31
CA ASP A 593 27.34 -13.81 -5.08
C ASP A 593 28.42 -12.72 -5.02
N GLU A 594 29.15 -12.55 -6.12
CA GLU A 594 30.18 -11.51 -6.26
C GLU A 594 29.61 -10.08 -6.23
N SER A 595 28.33 -9.90 -6.62
CA SER A 595 27.69 -8.58 -6.63
C SER A 595 27.36 -8.06 -5.22
N GLY A 596 27.34 -8.96 -4.23
CA GLY A 596 26.91 -8.70 -2.86
C GLY A 596 25.42 -8.37 -2.73
N GLN A 597 24.62 -8.55 -3.80
CA GLN A 597 23.20 -8.21 -3.81
C GLN A 597 22.40 -9.10 -2.87
N MET A 598 22.67 -10.41 -2.86
CA MET A 598 21.98 -11.34 -1.95
C MET A 598 22.29 -11.03 -0.48
N SER A 599 23.52 -10.64 -0.16
CA SER A 599 23.87 -10.21 1.20
C SER A 599 23.15 -8.90 1.59
N ARG A 600 23.02 -7.95 0.64
CA ARG A 600 22.24 -6.73 0.85
C ARG A 600 20.76 -7.03 1.10
N ASP A 601 20.15 -7.87 0.27
CA ASP A 601 18.74 -8.25 0.41
C ASP A 601 18.48 -8.96 1.75
N MET A 602 19.40 -9.83 2.17
CA MET A 602 19.33 -10.50 3.47
C MET A 602 19.45 -9.53 4.65
N ALA A 603 20.35 -8.55 4.57
CA ALA A 603 20.47 -7.50 5.59
C ALA A 603 19.22 -6.62 5.66
N LEU A 604 18.65 -6.25 4.50
CA LEU A 604 17.44 -5.43 4.40
C LEU A 604 16.18 -6.16 4.84
N LYS A 605 16.16 -7.51 4.84
CA LYS A 605 15.00 -8.28 5.30
C LYS A 605 14.63 -7.97 6.75
N VAL A 606 15.62 -7.62 7.59
CA VAL A 606 15.40 -7.23 8.99
C VAL A 606 14.64 -5.90 9.11
N ASN A 607 14.65 -5.05 8.06
CA ASN A 607 13.82 -3.84 7.99
C ASN A 607 12.33 -4.13 7.96
N GLU A 608 11.89 -5.38 7.77
CA GLU A 608 10.48 -5.73 7.95
C GLU A 608 10.01 -5.53 9.41
N LEU A 609 10.93 -5.35 10.36
CA LEU A 609 10.60 -5.00 11.74
C LEU A 609 10.03 -3.58 11.86
N GLU A 610 10.62 -2.56 11.20
CA GLU A 610 10.25 -1.15 11.49
C GLU A 610 8.77 -0.90 11.20
N LEU A 611 8.17 0.04 11.90
CA LEU A 611 6.95 0.69 11.45
C LEU A 611 7.37 1.85 10.56
N GLY A 612 6.93 1.82 9.31
CA GLY A 612 6.70 3.05 8.60
C GLY A 612 5.18 3.14 8.47
N HIS A 613 4.60 4.31 8.69
CA HIS A 613 3.27 4.61 8.13
C HIS A 613 3.24 4.45 6.59
N ASP A 614 4.40 4.20 5.97
CA ASP A 614 4.62 3.83 4.58
C ASP A 614 4.91 2.32 4.35
N LYS A 615 4.68 1.43 5.34
CA LYS A 615 4.97 -0.02 5.20
C LYS A 615 3.80 -0.85 4.73
N THR A 616 3.50 -0.60 3.47
CA THR A 616 3.03 -1.56 2.48
C THR A 616 4.23 -2.31 1.88
N LEU A 617 5.01 -3.03 2.67
CA LEU A 617 6.06 -3.90 2.13
C LEU A 617 6.07 -5.25 2.86
N THR A 618 5.06 -6.05 2.56
CA THR A 618 5.22 -7.50 2.47
C THR A 618 5.80 -7.78 1.10
N THR A 619 7.11 -7.58 0.90
CA THR A 619 7.74 -7.98 -0.37
C THR A 619 8.34 -9.37 -0.23
N MET A 620 7.63 -10.35 -0.79
CA MET A 620 8.29 -11.17 -1.80
C MET A 620 8.98 -10.19 -2.75
N SER A 621 10.30 -10.31 -2.94
CA SER A 621 11.08 -9.39 -3.79
C SER A 621 10.36 -9.19 -5.12
N LEU A 622 9.78 -8.01 -5.33
CA LEU A 622 9.23 -7.67 -6.63
C LEU A 622 10.40 -7.53 -7.60
N PRO A 623 10.28 -8.03 -8.83
CA PRO A 623 11.32 -7.83 -9.83
C PRO A 623 11.52 -6.32 -10.04
N SER A 624 12.76 -5.89 -10.30
CA SER A 624 13.08 -4.47 -10.54
C SER A 624 12.33 -3.88 -11.74
N THR A 625 11.92 -4.72 -12.68
CA THR A 625 11.13 -4.35 -13.85
C THR A 625 9.93 -5.26 -14.04
N TYR A 626 8.89 -4.76 -14.70
CA TYR A 626 7.72 -5.52 -15.11
C TYR A 626 7.35 -5.20 -16.57
N LYS A 627 6.58 -6.08 -17.20
CA LYS A 627 6.16 -5.96 -18.59
C LYS A 627 4.68 -5.62 -18.73
N SER A 628 4.34 -4.96 -19.83
CA SER A 628 2.96 -4.77 -20.29
C SER A 628 2.88 -4.87 -21.81
N VAL A 629 1.72 -5.25 -22.32
CA VAL A 629 1.46 -5.38 -23.75
C VAL A 629 0.57 -4.23 -24.20
N HIS A 630 1.03 -3.50 -25.20
CA HIS A 630 0.42 -2.29 -25.73
C HIS A 630 -0.11 -2.51 -27.14
N LEU A 631 -1.19 -1.80 -27.49
CA LEU A 631 -1.63 -1.71 -28.88
C LEU A 631 -0.61 -0.91 -29.69
N ALA A 632 0.02 -1.54 -30.69
CA ALA A 632 1.01 -0.91 -31.54
C ALA A 632 0.41 -0.43 -32.86
N THR A 633 -0.38 -1.27 -33.52
CA THR A 633 -1.07 -0.96 -34.78
C THR A 633 -2.47 -1.53 -34.78
N ARG A 634 -3.40 -0.90 -35.50
CA ARG A 634 -4.77 -1.42 -35.62
C ARG A 634 -4.82 -2.51 -36.69
N PRO A 635 -5.32 -3.73 -36.37
CA PRO A 635 -5.47 -4.78 -37.36
C PRO A 635 -6.64 -4.44 -38.30
N LYS A 636 -6.41 -4.55 -39.62
CA LYS A 636 -7.48 -4.41 -40.63
C LYS A 636 -8.43 -5.61 -40.60
N ASP A 637 -7.88 -6.81 -40.76
CA ASP A 637 -8.62 -8.08 -40.70
C ASP A 637 -8.20 -8.87 -39.45
N HIS A 638 -7.26 -9.80 -39.59
CA HIS A 638 -6.74 -10.62 -38.50
C HIS A 638 -5.71 -9.87 -37.65
N ILE A 639 -5.61 -10.26 -36.38
CA ILE A 639 -4.54 -9.82 -35.48
C ILE A 639 -3.21 -10.39 -36.00
N THR A 640 -2.25 -9.50 -36.25
CA THR A 640 -0.89 -9.84 -36.71
C THR A 640 0.10 -9.73 -35.57
N GLN A 641 1.37 -10.07 -35.82
CA GLN A 641 2.45 -9.86 -34.83
C GLN A 641 2.67 -8.38 -34.52
N GLU A 642 2.47 -7.50 -35.50
CA GLU A 642 2.65 -6.04 -35.39
C GLU A 642 1.52 -5.33 -34.63
N THR A 643 0.41 -6.04 -34.35
CA THR A 643 -0.76 -5.46 -33.66
C THR A 643 -0.39 -5.04 -32.24
N PHE A 644 0.49 -5.78 -31.58
CA PHE A 644 0.87 -5.54 -30.19
C PHE A 644 2.37 -5.39 -30.02
N MET A 645 2.79 -4.64 -29.02
CA MET A 645 4.18 -4.56 -28.59
C MET A 645 4.31 -4.71 -27.08
N THR A 646 5.32 -5.45 -26.64
CA THR A 646 5.65 -5.55 -25.21
C THR A 646 6.58 -4.42 -24.81
N LYS A 647 6.30 -3.76 -23.69
CA LYS A 647 7.16 -2.75 -23.08
C LYS A 647 7.60 -3.20 -21.69
N SER A 648 8.82 -2.84 -21.33
CA SER A 648 9.37 -3.03 -19.98
C SER A 648 9.32 -1.72 -19.23
N HIS A 649 8.98 -1.77 -17.95
CA HIS A 649 8.80 -0.62 -17.07
C HIS A 649 9.49 -0.88 -15.73
N GLN A 650 9.86 0.17 -15.02
CA GLN A 650 10.36 0.05 -13.65
C GLN A 650 9.21 -0.31 -12.72
N THR A 651 9.39 -1.30 -11.86
CA THR A 651 8.35 -1.71 -10.91
C THR A 651 8.11 -0.60 -9.90
N PRO A 652 6.87 -0.08 -9.77
CA PRO A 652 6.58 0.96 -8.81
C PRO A 652 6.74 0.42 -7.38
N SER A 653 7.29 1.26 -6.49
CA SER A 653 7.35 0.96 -5.08
C SER A 653 5.99 1.21 -4.41
N ALA A 654 5.80 0.62 -3.25
CA ALA A 654 4.60 0.88 -2.45
C ALA A 654 4.47 2.37 -2.05
N SER A 655 5.59 3.08 -1.90
CA SER A 655 5.63 4.52 -1.63
C SER A 655 5.14 5.37 -2.80
N SER A 656 5.16 4.88 -4.05
CA SER A 656 4.66 5.63 -5.22
C SER A 656 3.13 5.69 -5.30
N LEU A 657 2.42 4.93 -4.46
CA LEU A 657 0.96 4.97 -4.40
C LEU A 657 0.47 6.28 -3.79
N LYS A 658 -0.60 6.84 -4.35
CA LYS A 658 -1.39 7.93 -3.77
C LYS A 658 -2.47 7.37 -2.84
N HIS A 659 -3.10 8.24 -2.06
CA HIS A 659 -4.26 7.86 -1.25
C HIS A 659 -5.36 7.28 -2.14
N GLY A 660 -5.95 6.15 -1.72
CA GLY A 660 -6.96 5.43 -2.49
C GLY A 660 -6.39 4.58 -3.64
N GLU A 661 -5.08 4.46 -3.79
CA GLU A 661 -4.45 3.60 -4.80
C GLU A 661 -3.89 2.30 -4.22
N VAL A 662 -3.79 1.28 -5.07
CA VAL A 662 -3.16 -0.01 -4.77
C VAL A 662 -2.15 -0.39 -5.84
N LEU A 663 -1.17 -1.19 -5.46
CA LEU A 663 -0.30 -1.91 -6.37
C LEU A 663 -0.85 -3.34 -6.53
N PHE A 664 -1.29 -3.67 -7.73
CA PHE A 664 -1.97 -4.91 -8.08
C PHE A 664 -1.11 -5.77 -8.99
N GLN A 665 -1.01 -7.07 -8.69
CA GLN A 665 -0.32 -8.07 -9.52
C GLN A 665 -1.33 -9.05 -10.10
N PRO A 666 -1.62 -8.99 -11.41
CA PRO A 666 -2.40 -10.02 -12.09
C PRO A 666 -1.78 -11.42 -11.94
N ASN A 667 -2.61 -12.40 -11.63
CA ASN A 667 -2.25 -13.82 -11.67
C ASN A 667 -2.78 -14.47 -12.95
N TYR A 668 -4.06 -14.23 -13.26
CA TYR A 668 -4.69 -14.65 -14.51
C TYR A 668 -5.36 -13.46 -15.20
N CYS A 669 -5.21 -13.37 -16.51
CA CYS A 669 -5.91 -12.37 -17.33
C CYS A 669 -6.91 -13.04 -18.27
N SER A 670 -8.10 -12.45 -18.35
CA SER A 670 -9.20 -12.87 -19.23
C SER A 670 -8.91 -12.53 -20.69
N LEU A 671 -9.27 -13.44 -21.60
CA LEU A 671 -9.29 -13.21 -23.04
C LEU A 671 -10.73 -13.29 -23.55
N ASP A 672 -11.23 -12.21 -24.15
CA ASP A 672 -12.63 -12.09 -24.57
C ASP A 672 -12.76 -11.67 -26.04
N PRO A 673 -13.73 -12.22 -26.80
CA PRO A 673 -13.92 -11.87 -28.21
C PRO A 673 -14.12 -10.36 -28.45
N ALA A 674 -14.76 -9.66 -27.50
CA ALA A 674 -15.01 -8.22 -27.55
C ALA A 674 -13.72 -7.38 -27.65
N MET A 675 -12.58 -7.91 -27.19
CA MET A 675 -11.28 -7.26 -27.30
C MET A 675 -10.92 -6.89 -28.73
N ARG A 676 -11.31 -7.70 -29.73
CA ARG A 676 -11.07 -7.37 -31.15
C ARG A 676 -11.83 -6.13 -31.59
N GLY A 677 -13.05 -5.94 -31.09
CA GLY A 677 -13.84 -4.73 -31.35
C GLY A 677 -13.22 -3.50 -30.72
N TRP A 678 -12.59 -3.62 -29.54
CA TRP A 678 -11.91 -2.51 -28.88
C TRP A 678 -10.66 -2.03 -29.63
N LEU A 679 -10.12 -2.83 -30.55
CA LEU A 679 -9.00 -2.43 -31.41
C LEU A 679 -9.42 -1.58 -32.61
N ASN A 680 -10.70 -1.59 -32.97
CA ASN A 680 -11.23 -0.83 -34.10
C ASN A 680 -11.50 0.63 -33.68
N ASP A 681 -11.11 1.59 -34.52
CA ASP A 681 -11.37 3.01 -34.28
C ASP A 681 -12.77 3.42 -34.73
N THR A 682 -13.78 2.76 -34.19
CA THR A 682 -15.17 2.95 -34.60
C THR A 682 -16.07 3.14 -33.38
N ARG A 683 -17.29 3.62 -33.62
CA ARG A 683 -18.31 3.76 -32.58
C ARG A 683 -18.55 2.43 -31.87
N SER A 684 -18.45 2.44 -30.55
CA SER A 684 -18.60 1.29 -29.67
C SER A 684 -19.25 1.71 -28.35
N TYR A 685 -19.81 0.77 -27.60
CA TYR A 685 -20.35 0.99 -26.26
C TYR A 685 -19.25 1.29 -25.22
N ILE A 686 -17.98 1.02 -25.56
CA ILE A 686 -16.81 1.40 -24.79
C ILE A 686 -15.78 2.05 -25.70
N ALA A 687 -15.06 3.05 -25.19
CA ALA A 687 -14.03 3.75 -25.96
C ALA A 687 -12.98 2.77 -26.53
N PRO A 688 -12.61 2.89 -27.81
CA PRO A 688 -11.52 2.10 -28.41
C PRO A 688 -10.20 2.25 -27.64
N VAL A 689 -9.39 1.20 -27.66
CA VAL A 689 -8.02 1.25 -27.15
C VAL A 689 -7.20 2.14 -28.09
N LYS A 690 -6.49 3.12 -27.51
CA LYS A 690 -5.61 4.02 -28.25
C LYS A 690 -4.30 3.32 -28.60
N ILE A 691 -3.72 3.68 -29.74
CA ILE A 691 -2.35 3.28 -30.08
C ILE A 691 -1.39 3.75 -28.98
N GLY A 692 -0.47 2.88 -28.56
CA GLY A 692 0.48 3.09 -27.48
C GLY A 692 -0.06 2.79 -26.08
N ALA A 693 -1.38 2.64 -25.89
CA ALA A 693 -1.97 2.30 -24.60
C ALA A 693 -1.82 0.80 -24.28
N VAL A 694 -1.81 0.47 -22.99
CA VAL A 694 -1.88 -0.93 -22.52
C VAL A 694 -3.18 -1.55 -23.03
N MET A 695 -3.10 -2.77 -23.55
CA MET A 695 -4.28 -3.47 -24.04
C MET A 695 -5.25 -3.72 -22.88
N ARG A 696 -6.52 -3.35 -23.05
CA ARG A 696 -7.54 -3.50 -22.01
C ARG A 696 -7.83 -4.97 -21.75
N GLY A 697 -7.95 -5.33 -20.47
CA GLY A 697 -8.25 -6.68 -20.01
C GLY A 697 -8.62 -6.70 -18.53
N GLU A 698 -9.46 -7.65 -18.16
CA GLU A 698 -9.81 -7.93 -16.77
C GLU A 698 -8.93 -9.06 -16.24
N ALA A 699 -8.46 -8.92 -15.01
CA ALA A 699 -7.59 -9.90 -14.36
C ALA A 699 -8.02 -10.16 -12.93
N VAL A 700 -7.74 -11.37 -12.44
CA VAL A 700 -7.76 -11.71 -11.03
C VAL A 700 -6.33 -11.74 -10.53
N GLY A 701 -6.08 -11.13 -9.38
CA GLY A 701 -4.73 -10.93 -8.89
C GLY A 701 -4.66 -10.52 -7.43
N LYS A 702 -3.42 -10.34 -6.95
CA LYS A 702 -3.08 -10.04 -5.55
C LYS A 702 -2.74 -8.57 -5.36
N ILE A 703 -3.16 -8.00 -4.23
CA ILE A 703 -2.70 -6.69 -3.77
C ILE A 703 -1.30 -6.80 -3.17
N LEU A 704 -0.32 -6.16 -3.79
CA LEU A 704 1.07 -6.12 -3.31
C LEU A 704 1.31 -4.99 -2.32
N ALA A 705 0.64 -3.85 -2.53
CA ALA A 705 0.67 -2.68 -1.67
C ALA A 705 -0.69 -1.97 -1.74
N SER A 706 -1.12 -1.35 -0.65
CA SER A 706 -2.43 -0.67 -0.58
C SER A 706 -2.35 0.61 0.25
N LYS A 707 -2.74 1.75 -0.35
CA LYS A 707 -3.17 2.96 0.35
C LYS A 707 -4.69 3.14 0.24
N SER A 708 -5.41 2.05 -0.03
CA SER A 708 -6.86 1.97 -0.08
C SER A 708 -7.44 1.65 1.29
N SER A 709 -8.62 2.21 1.57
CA SER A 709 -9.41 1.84 2.76
C SER A 709 -10.26 0.59 2.56
N LYS A 710 -10.44 0.14 1.30
CA LYS A 710 -11.37 -0.93 0.91
C LYS A 710 -10.71 -2.31 0.85
N VAL A 711 -9.42 -2.38 0.53
CA VAL A 711 -8.69 -3.64 0.32
C VAL A 711 -7.33 -3.63 1.00
N SER A 712 -6.92 -4.79 1.50
CA SER A 712 -5.65 -4.96 2.24
C SER A 712 -4.57 -5.66 1.40
N VAL A 713 -3.31 -5.48 1.78
CA VAL A 713 -2.19 -6.22 1.18
C VAL A 713 -2.41 -7.74 1.33
N GLY A 714 -2.14 -8.48 0.26
CA GLY A 714 -2.34 -9.92 0.16
C GLY A 714 -3.76 -10.35 -0.22
N GLU A 715 -4.73 -9.42 -0.25
CA GLU A 715 -6.09 -9.72 -0.69
C GLU A 715 -6.14 -10.02 -2.19
N ILE A 716 -7.04 -10.93 -2.59
CA ILE A 716 -7.27 -11.31 -3.97
C ILE A 716 -8.50 -10.59 -4.51
N VAL A 717 -8.34 -9.87 -5.61
CA VAL A 717 -9.40 -9.06 -6.22
C VAL A 717 -9.44 -9.23 -7.73
N VAL A 718 -10.58 -8.88 -8.34
CA VAL A 718 -10.69 -8.69 -9.79
C VAL A 718 -10.53 -7.22 -10.10
N ALA A 719 -9.79 -6.89 -11.16
CA ALA A 719 -9.66 -5.53 -11.64
C ALA A 719 -9.45 -5.45 -13.15
N MET A 720 -9.91 -4.34 -13.74
CA MET A 720 -9.62 -4.00 -15.14
C MET A 720 -8.21 -3.41 -15.26
N SER A 721 -7.20 -4.24 -15.02
CA SER A 721 -5.78 -3.85 -14.97
C SER A 721 -5.14 -3.68 -16.34
N GLY A 722 -5.71 -4.27 -17.39
CA GLY A 722 -5.07 -4.38 -18.70
C GLY A 722 -4.06 -5.52 -18.77
N TRP A 723 -3.41 -5.66 -19.91
CA TRP A 723 -2.38 -6.67 -20.14
C TRP A 723 -1.06 -6.17 -19.55
N THR A 724 -0.85 -6.45 -18.27
CA THR A 724 0.34 -6.06 -17.52
C THR A 724 0.67 -7.05 -16.39
N GLU A 725 1.93 -7.11 -15.98
CA GLU A 725 2.38 -7.88 -14.81
C GLU A 725 2.16 -7.12 -13.49
N ILE A 726 2.07 -5.79 -13.52
CA ILE A 726 1.87 -4.91 -12.36
C ILE A 726 1.05 -3.69 -12.78
N ALA A 727 0.06 -3.30 -11.97
CA ALA A 727 -0.73 -2.09 -12.20
C ALA A 727 -0.88 -1.27 -10.91
N ILE A 728 -0.78 0.06 -11.02
CA ILE A 728 -1.32 0.97 -10.00
C ILE A 728 -2.78 1.24 -10.36
N LEU A 729 -3.68 0.95 -9.43
CA LEU A 729 -5.11 1.07 -9.65
C LEU A 729 -5.77 1.87 -8.52
N PRO A 730 -6.71 2.77 -8.83
CA PRO A 730 -7.58 3.35 -7.81
C PRO A 730 -8.50 2.27 -7.22
N GLU A 731 -8.85 2.41 -5.95
CA GLU A 731 -9.64 1.43 -5.20
C GLU A 731 -11.03 1.15 -5.80
N ASP A 732 -11.59 2.11 -6.54
CA ASP A 732 -12.89 1.99 -7.21
C ASP A 732 -12.86 1.04 -8.42
N PHE A 733 -11.68 0.71 -8.93
CA PHE A 733 -11.50 -0.24 -10.04
C PHE A 733 -11.38 -1.69 -9.55
N LEU A 734 -11.41 -1.91 -8.24
CA LEU A 734 -11.22 -3.21 -7.61
C LEU A 734 -12.57 -3.81 -7.22
N LYS A 735 -12.75 -5.08 -7.53
CA LYS A 735 -13.93 -5.86 -7.14
C LYS A 735 -13.48 -7.01 -6.25
N LYS A 736 -13.97 -7.04 -5.01
CA LYS A 736 -13.76 -8.18 -4.10
C LYS A 736 -14.42 -9.42 -4.67
N ILE A 737 -13.82 -10.56 -4.39
CA ILE A 737 -14.30 -11.85 -4.86
C ILE A 737 -14.94 -12.59 -3.70
N ASN A 738 -16.19 -13.00 -3.88
CA ASN A 738 -16.84 -13.94 -2.99
C ASN A 738 -16.96 -15.26 -3.75
N LEU A 739 -16.21 -16.27 -3.34
CA LEU A 739 -16.25 -17.60 -3.96
C LEU A 739 -17.09 -18.56 -3.12
N PRO A 740 -17.82 -19.50 -3.75
CA PRO A 740 -18.40 -20.63 -3.03
C PRO A 740 -17.30 -21.58 -2.51
N ALA A 741 -17.65 -22.50 -1.62
CA ALA A 741 -16.69 -23.42 -0.99
C ALA A 741 -15.88 -24.28 -1.98
N ASN A 742 -16.43 -24.57 -3.17
CA ASN A 742 -15.74 -25.28 -4.25
C ASN A 742 -15.22 -24.33 -5.36
N GLY A 743 -15.22 -23.03 -5.10
CA GLY A 743 -14.76 -21.99 -6.03
C GLY A 743 -13.25 -21.89 -6.07
N LYS A 744 -12.73 -21.36 -7.18
CA LYS A 744 -11.33 -20.97 -7.35
C LYS A 744 -11.23 -19.55 -7.93
N PRO A 745 -10.13 -18.82 -7.73
CA PRO A 745 -10.00 -17.41 -8.15
C PRO A 745 -10.32 -17.16 -9.62
N SER A 746 -9.93 -18.08 -10.51
CA SER A 746 -10.19 -17.99 -11.95
C SER A 746 -11.69 -17.99 -12.30
N ASP A 747 -12.55 -18.50 -11.42
CA ASP A 747 -14.01 -18.49 -11.60
C ASP A 747 -14.55 -17.06 -11.68
N ALA A 748 -13.87 -16.11 -11.01
CA ALA A 748 -14.20 -14.70 -11.02
C ALA A 748 -14.01 -14.04 -12.40
N LEU A 749 -13.24 -14.66 -13.30
CA LEU A 749 -13.09 -14.25 -14.71
C LEU A 749 -13.98 -15.06 -15.67
N GLY A 750 -14.58 -16.16 -15.17
CA GLY A 750 -15.35 -17.11 -15.95
C GLY A 750 -16.83 -17.13 -15.55
N VAL A 751 -17.24 -18.20 -14.86
CA VAL A 751 -18.64 -18.47 -14.51
C VAL A 751 -19.21 -17.47 -13.48
N LEU A 752 -18.39 -16.86 -12.63
CA LEU A 752 -18.79 -15.79 -11.70
C LEU A 752 -18.40 -14.39 -12.22
N GLY A 753 -17.69 -14.34 -13.35
CA GLY A 753 -17.24 -13.13 -14.02
C GLY A 753 -18.20 -12.64 -15.09
N MET A 754 -17.70 -11.72 -15.94
CA MET A 754 -18.48 -11.07 -16.98
C MET A 754 -19.14 -12.06 -17.96
N THR A 755 -18.48 -13.17 -18.27
CA THR A 755 -19.04 -14.20 -19.17
C THR A 755 -20.22 -14.96 -18.56
N GLY A 756 -20.17 -15.27 -17.26
CA GLY A 756 -21.28 -15.89 -16.55
C GLY A 756 -22.46 -14.95 -16.38
N LEU A 757 -22.21 -13.68 -16.06
CA LEU A 757 -23.24 -12.64 -16.00
C LEU A 757 -23.92 -12.43 -17.35
N THR A 758 -23.14 -12.40 -18.43
CA THR A 758 -23.67 -12.33 -19.80
C THR A 758 -24.59 -13.51 -20.11
N ALA A 759 -24.19 -14.72 -19.71
CA ALA A 759 -25.04 -15.90 -19.87
C ALA A 759 -26.34 -15.79 -19.08
N TYR A 760 -26.27 -15.38 -17.82
CA TYR A 760 -27.41 -15.27 -16.90
C TYR A 760 -28.46 -14.29 -17.42
N PHE A 761 -28.10 -13.03 -17.65
CA PHE A 761 -29.07 -12.03 -18.11
C PHE A 761 -29.53 -12.29 -19.54
N GLY A 762 -28.61 -12.73 -20.41
CA GLY A 762 -28.94 -13.01 -21.79
C GLY A 762 -29.99 -14.10 -21.93
N ILE A 763 -29.96 -15.17 -21.13
CA ILE A 763 -30.95 -16.25 -21.25
C ILE A 763 -32.21 -16.03 -20.41
N LEU A 764 -32.07 -15.46 -19.20
CA LEU A 764 -33.18 -15.30 -18.27
C LEU A 764 -34.01 -14.04 -18.56
N ASP A 765 -33.36 -12.90 -18.85
CA ASP A 765 -34.08 -11.64 -19.11
C ASP A 765 -34.28 -11.38 -20.60
N VAL A 766 -33.21 -11.45 -21.41
CA VAL A 766 -33.36 -11.21 -22.86
C VAL A 766 -33.99 -12.41 -23.53
N GLY A 767 -33.61 -13.64 -23.21
CA GLY A 767 -34.19 -14.85 -23.79
C GLY A 767 -35.57 -15.17 -23.22
N LYS A 768 -35.81 -14.84 -21.93
CA LYS A 768 -37.00 -15.24 -21.17
C LYS A 768 -37.30 -16.73 -21.36
N VAL A 769 -36.28 -17.57 -21.19
CA VAL A 769 -36.41 -19.02 -21.35
C VAL A 769 -37.46 -19.58 -20.39
N ARG A 770 -38.20 -20.58 -20.84
CA ARG A 770 -39.28 -21.24 -20.09
C ARG A 770 -39.12 -22.76 -20.19
N ALA A 771 -39.73 -23.45 -19.23
CA ALA A 771 -39.82 -24.91 -19.29
C ALA A 771 -40.50 -25.35 -20.60
N GLY A 772 -39.89 -26.33 -21.27
CA GLY A 772 -40.36 -26.84 -22.55
C GLY A 772 -39.91 -26.07 -23.79
N ASP A 773 -39.27 -24.91 -23.66
CA ASP A 773 -38.67 -24.21 -24.80
C ASP A 773 -37.60 -25.08 -25.47
N PHE A 774 -37.51 -24.98 -26.79
CA PHE A 774 -36.34 -25.46 -27.53
C PHE A 774 -35.33 -24.33 -27.76
N VAL A 775 -34.18 -24.44 -27.10
CA VAL A 775 -33.09 -23.46 -27.08
C VAL A 775 -31.94 -23.94 -27.95
N VAL A 776 -31.46 -23.08 -28.84
CA VAL A 776 -30.26 -23.33 -29.63
C VAL A 776 -29.18 -22.32 -29.24
N VAL A 777 -27.97 -22.80 -28.97
CA VAL A 777 -26.84 -21.95 -28.54
C VAL A 777 -25.71 -22.05 -29.56
N SER A 778 -25.34 -20.94 -30.19
CA SER A 778 -24.14 -20.88 -31.04
C SER A 778 -22.89 -20.62 -30.19
N GLY A 779 -21.73 -21.18 -30.57
CA GLY A 779 -20.52 -21.09 -29.76
C GLY A 779 -20.66 -21.78 -28.38
N ALA A 780 -21.46 -22.84 -28.31
CA ALA A 780 -21.94 -23.45 -27.07
C ALA A 780 -20.82 -23.99 -26.16
N ALA A 781 -19.68 -24.38 -26.73
CA ALA A 781 -18.53 -24.86 -25.95
C ALA A 781 -17.57 -23.74 -25.48
N GLY A 782 -17.92 -22.47 -25.70
CA GLY A 782 -17.17 -21.31 -25.21
C GLY A 782 -17.60 -20.87 -23.79
N ALA A 783 -16.95 -19.85 -23.25
CA ALA A 783 -17.16 -19.35 -21.88
C ALA A 783 -18.63 -19.01 -21.55
N THR A 784 -19.28 -18.22 -22.41
CA THR A 784 -20.68 -17.81 -22.21
C THR A 784 -21.65 -18.94 -22.60
N GLY A 785 -21.43 -19.56 -23.76
CA GLY A 785 -22.35 -20.54 -24.32
C GLY A 785 -22.54 -21.79 -23.43
N SER A 786 -21.48 -22.23 -22.75
CA SER A 786 -21.55 -23.42 -21.88
C SER A 786 -22.41 -23.16 -20.64
N VAL A 787 -22.36 -21.93 -20.13
CA VAL A 787 -23.17 -21.49 -18.98
C VAL A 787 -24.63 -21.27 -19.43
N VAL A 788 -24.87 -20.65 -20.59
CA VAL A 788 -26.22 -20.44 -21.15
C VAL A 788 -26.99 -21.74 -21.24
N GLY A 789 -26.39 -22.77 -21.84
CA GLY A 789 -27.08 -24.03 -22.02
C GLY A 789 -27.42 -24.71 -20.70
N GLN A 790 -26.51 -24.67 -19.72
CA GLN A 790 -26.77 -25.22 -18.39
C GLN A 790 -27.90 -24.46 -17.67
N ILE A 791 -27.91 -23.11 -17.74
CA ILE A 791 -29.02 -22.32 -17.18
C ILE A 791 -30.34 -22.67 -17.89
N ALA A 792 -30.34 -22.80 -19.21
CA ALA A 792 -31.52 -23.21 -19.95
C ALA A 792 -32.02 -24.62 -19.52
N LYS A 793 -31.10 -25.58 -19.30
CA LYS A 793 -31.45 -26.90 -18.74
C LYS A 793 -32.05 -26.78 -17.35
N LEU A 794 -31.51 -25.93 -16.48
CA LEU A 794 -32.07 -25.67 -15.14
C LEU A 794 -33.46 -25.05 -15.19
N GLN A 795 -33.79 -24.31 -16.25
CA GLN A 795 -35.14 -23.78 -16.51
C GLN A 795 -36.08 -24.79 -17.20
N GLY A 796 -35.64 -26.05 -17.37
CA GLY A 796 -36.45 -27.12 -17.96
C GLY A 796 -36.57 -27.07 -19.50
N ALA A 797 -35.64 -26.39 -20.17
CA ALA A 797 -35.60 -26.33 -21.63
C ALA A 797 -34.89 -27.56 -22.25
N LYS A 798 -35.16 -27.78 -23.54
CA LYS A 798 -34.33 -28.63 -24.40
C LYS A 798 -33.26 -27.78 -25.07
N VAL A 799 -32.02 -28.22 -25.09
CA VAL A 799 -30.88 -27.41 -25.53
C VAL A 799 -30.07 -28.14 -26.60
N LEU A 800 -29.92 -27.49 -27.76
CA LEU A 800 -29.01 -27.88 -28.83
C LEU A 800 -27.80 -26.95 -28.86
N GLY A 801 -26.60 -27.51 -28.74
CA GLY A 801 -25.34 -26.76 -28.80
C GLY A 801 -24.72 -26.79 -30.19
N ILE A 802 -24.08 -25.69 -30.61
CA ILE A 802 -23.27 -25.65 -31.84
C ILE A 802 -21.82 -25.32 -31.46
N ALA A 803 -20.89 -26.20 -31.84
CA ALA A 803 -19.47 -26.07 -31.53
C ALA A 803 -18.59 -26.39 -32.74
N GLY A 804 -17.27 -26.13 -32.63
CA GLY A 804 -16.33 -26.22 -33.76
C GLY A 804 -15.50 -27.50 -33.84
N SER A 805 -15.81 -28.52 -33.03
CA SER A 805 -15.16 -29.83 -33.07
C SER A 805 -16.02 -30.89 -32.39
N ASP A 806 -15.84 -32.15 -32.76
CA ASP A 806 -16.60 -33.27 -32.17
C ASP A 806 -16.28 -33.47 -30.69
N SER A 807 -15.05 -33.19 -30.26
CA SER A 807 -14.66 -33.22 -28.85
C SER A 807 -15.44 -32.22 -28.00
N LYS A 808 -15.70 -31.03 -28.55
CA LYS A 808 -16.52 -30.01 -27.90
C LYS A 808 -17.99 -30.40 -27.86
N CYS A 809 -18.50 -31.00 -28.94
CA CYS A 809 -19.87 -31.51 -28.98
C CYS A 809 -20.09 -32.60 -27.94
N ARG A 810 -19.17 -33.57 -27.82
CA ARG A 810 -19.22 -34.60 -26.77
C ARG A 810 -19.22 -33.99 -25.37
N TRP A 811 -18.32 -33.04 -25.09
CA TRP A 811 -18.29 -32.37 -23.80
C TRP A 811 -19.63 -31.67 -23.46
N LEU A 812 -20.28 -31.02 -24.43
CA LEU A 812 -21.58 -30.40 -24.21
C LEU A 812 -22.67 -31.39 -23.78
N VAL A 813 -22.73 -32.55 -24.44
CA VAL A 813 -23.77 -33.56 -24.21
C VAL A 813 -23.45 -34.41 -22.97
N GLU A 814 -22.25 -34.98 -22.93
CA GLU A 814 -21.85 -35.97 -21.92
C GLU A 814 -21.61 -35.33 -20.55
N GLU A 815 -21.02 -34.12 -20.50
CA GLU A 815 -20.64 -33.49 -19.24
C GLU A 815 -21.60 -32.38 -18.81
N LEU A 816 -22.06 -31.53 -19.74
CA LEU A 816 -22.90 -30.37 -19.41
C LEU A 816 -24.41 -30.63 -19.54
N GLY A 817 -24.81 -31.79 -20.04
CA GLY A 817 -26.21 -32.20 -20.10
C GLY A 817 -27.04 -31.53 -21.20
N PHE A 818 -26.41 -31.07 -22.30
CA PHE A 818 -27.14 -30.66 -23.49
C PHE A 818 -27.86 -31.86 -24.12
N ASP A 819 -29.02 -31.64 -24.75
CA ASP A 819 -29.80 -32.72 -25.34
C ASP A 819 -29.24 -33.18 -26.70
N ASP A 820 -28.56 -32.30 -27.42
CA ASP A 820 -27.86 -32.60 -28.68
C ASP A 820 -26.76 -31.55 -28.93
N ALA A 821 -25.77 -31.86 -29.76
CA ALA A 821 -24.73 -30.92 -30.17
C ALA A 821 -24.22 -31.18 -31.60
N LEU A 822 -24.01 -30.11 -32.36
CA LEU A 822 -23.58 -30.18 -33.76
C LEU A 822 -22.25 -29.47 -33.99
N ASN A 823 -21.39 -30.10 -34.79
CA ASN A 823 -20.13 -29.52 -35.23
C ASN A 823 -20.35 -28.68 -36.49
N TYR A 824 -20.24 -27.34 -36.39
CA TYR A 824 -20.48 -26.47 -37.55
C TYR A 824 -19.44 -26.60 -38.66
N LYS A 825 -18.28 -27.20 -38.37
CA LYS A 825 -17.23 -27.49 -39.37
C LYS A 825 -17.47 -28.80 -40.13
N SER A 826 -18.55 -29.53 -39.84
CA SER A 826 -18.92 -30.71 -40.61
C SER A 826 -19.31 -30.30 -42.03
N GLY A 827 -18.96 -31.11 -43.04
CA GLY A 827 -19.32 -30.84 -44.43
C GLY A 827 -20.83 -30.83 -44.71
N ASN A 828 -21.66 -31.29 -43.76
CA ASN A 828 -23.11 -31.42 -43.88
C ASN A 828 -23.89 -30.59 -42.85
N PHE A 829 -23.25 -29.64 -42.16
CA PHE A 829 -23.83 -28.93 -41.01
C PHE A 829 -25.23 -28.34 -41.29
N GLY A 830 -25.46 -27.71 -42.44
CA GLY A 830 -26.77 -27.13 -42.78
C GLY A 830 -27.90 -28.17 -42.87
N LYS A 831 -27.59 -29.40 -43.30
CA LYS A 831 -28.54 -30.52 -43.32
C LYS A 831 -28.77 -31.05 -41.91
N GLU A 832 -27.69 -31.30 -41.17
CA GLU A 832 -27.72 -31.79 -39.78
C GLU A 832 -28.52 -30.83 -38.88
N PHE A 833 -28.34 -29.51 -39.03
CA PHE A 833 -29.09 -28.49 -38.31
C PHE A 833 -30.59 -28.55 -38.60
N ARG A 834 -30.98 -28.74 -39.86
CA ARG A 834 -32.40 -28.89 -40.24
C ARG A 834 -32.99 -30.18 -39.70
N GLU A 835 -32.22 -31.26 -39.63
CA GLU A 835 -32.66 -32.54 -39.07
C GLU A 835 -32.82 -32.46 -37.55
N ALA A 836 -31.87 -31.87 -36.84
CA ALA A 836 -31.98 -31.62 -35.39
C ALA A 836 -33.19 -30.73 -35.07
N THR A 837 -33.39 -29.64 -35.80
CA THR A 837 -34.57 -28.75 -35.64
C THR A 837 -35.88 -29.33 -36.23
N LYS A 838 -35.86 -30.53 -36.82
CA LYS A 838 -37.08 -31.31 -37.08
C LYS A 838 -37.34 -32.28 -35.94
N ARG A 839 -36.28 -32.88 -35.39
CA ARG A 839 -36.33 -33.83 -34.28
C ARG A 839 -36.79 -33.18 -32.97
N HIS A 840 -36.23 -32.01 -32.63
CA HIS A 840 -36.51 -31.33 -31.37
C HIS A 840 -37.63 -30.30 -31.47
N GLY A 841 -37.88 -29.75 -32.66
CA GLY A 841 -38.88 -28.70 -32.93
C GLY A 841 -38.28 -27.43 -33.53
N LEU A 842 -39.14 -26.46 -33.82
CA LEU A 842 -38.72 -25.10 -34.21
C LEU A 842 -38.16 -24.34 -33.01
N ILE A 843 -37.26 -23.40 -33.26
CA ILE A 843 -36.47 -22.73 -32.23
C ILE A 843 -37.32 -21.71 -31.48
N ASP A 844 -37.47 -21.88 -30.16
CA ASP A 844 -38.13 -20.94 -29.26
C ASP A 844 -37.18 -19.82 -28.85
N VAL A 845 -35.93 -20.17 -28.50
CA VAL A 845 -34.86 -19.23 -28.14
C VAL A 845 -33.59 -19.56 -28.92
N PHE A 846 -33.00 -18.57 -29.57
CA PHE A 846 -31.66 -18.67 -30.14
C PHE A 846 -30.71 -17.75 -29.39
N PHE A 847 -29.70 -18.31 -28.73
CA PHE A 847 -28.65 -17.53 -28.10
C PHE A 847 -27.45 -17.44 -29.05
N ASP A 848 -27.25 -16.28 -29.66
CA ASP A 848 -26.27 -16.10 -30.72
C ASP A 848 -24.98 -15.45 -30.22
N ASN A 849 -23.89 -16.22 -30.26
CA ASN A 849 -22.51 -15.76 -30.05
C ASN A 849 -21.73 -15.64 -31.38
N VAL A 850 -22.30 -16.09 -32.50
CA VAL A 850 -21.55 -16.36 -33.74
C VAL A 850 -21.98 -15.48 -34.91
N GLY A 851 -23.28 -15.26 -35.13
CA GLY A 851 -23.79 -14.56 -36.30
C GLY A 851 -23.59 -15.34 -37.61
N GLY A 852 -23.59 -14.61 -38.73
CA GLY A 852 -23.28 -15.17 -40.05
C GLY A 852 -24.24 -16.28 -40.50
N GLU A 853 -23.70 -17.32 -41.14
CA GLU A 853 -24.50 -18.41 -41.71
C GLU A 853 -25.31 -19.20 -40.65
N VAL A 854 -24.79 -19.28 -39.42
CA VAL A 854 -25.48 -19.94 -38.31
C VAL A 854 -26.75 -19.18 -37.94
N LEU A 855 -26.68 -17.85 -37.87
CA LEU A 855 -27.85 -16.99 -37.65
C LEU A 855 -28.87 -17.12 -38.78
N ASP A 856 -28.41 -17.12 -40.03
CA ASP A 856 -29.29 -17.30 -41.19
C ASP A 856 -30.03 -18.64 -41.18
N LEU A 857 -29.35 -19.72 -40.79
CA LEU A 857 -29.96 -21.02 -40.59
C LEU A 857 -30.96 -21.01 -39.43
N ALA A 858 -30.61 -20.39 -38.30
CA ALA A 858 -31.50 -20.28 -37.14
C ALA A 858 -32.78 -19.51 -37.49
N LEU A 859 -32.68 -18.38 -38.20
CA LEU A 859 -33.84 -17.61 -38.67
C LEU A 859 -34.79 -18.44 -39.55
N SER A 860 -34.25 -19.33 -40.39
CA SER A 860 -35.07 -20.23 -41.23
C SER A 860 -35.80 -21.33 -40.45
N ARG A 861 -35.42 -21.56 -39.19
CA ARG A 861 -35.97 -22.57 -38.28
C ARG A 861 -36.60 -21.96 -37.02
N ALA A 862 -36.81 -20.66 -37.03
CA ALA A 862 -37.45 -19.92 -35.95
C ALA A 862 -38.91 -20.35 -35.78
N LYS A 863 -39.36 -20.51 -34.53
CA LYS A 863 -40.77 -20.65 -34.20
C LYS A 863 -41.44 -19.27 -34.19
N GLU A 864 -42.76 -19.25 -34.35
CA GLU A 864 -43.55 -18.04 -34.14
C GLU A 864 -43.34 -17.50 -32.71
N HIS A 865 -43.16 -16.18 -32.60
CA HIS A 865 -42.85 -15.44 -31.37
C HIS A 865 -41.55 -15.86 -30.66
N SER A 866 -40.61 -16.44 -31.39
CA SER A 866 -39.29 -16.80 -30.87
C SER A 866 -38.45 -15.57 -30.47
N ARG A 867 -37.45 -15.82 -29.61
CA ARG A 867 -36.56 -14.79 -29.05
C ARG A 867 -35.11 -15.08 -29.40
N PHE A 868 -34.50 -14.17 -30.13
CA PHE A 868 -33.13 -14.28 -30.61
C PHE A 868 -32.30 -13.29 -29.79
N VAL A 869 -31.46 -13.84 -28.92
CA VAL A 869 -30.56 -13.09 -28.03
C VAL A 869 -29.26 -12.87 -28.76
N MET A 870 -29.00 -11.62 -29.14
CA MET A 870 -27.82 -11.23 -29.91
C MET A 870 -26.68 -10.86 -28.96
N CYS A 871 -25.98 -11.89 -28.46
CA CYS A 871 -24.86 -11.72 -27.53
C CYS A 871 -23.57 -11.32 -28.26
N GLY A 872 -23.32 -11.85 -29.45
CA GLY A 872 -22.12 -11.57 -30.22
C GLY A 872 -22.14 -12.17 -31.63
N GLY A 873 -21.21 -11.71 -32.47
CA GLY A 873 -21.10 -12.10 -33.87
C GLY A 873 -19.67 -12.52 -34.25
N ILE A 874 -19.05 -13.41 -33.47
CA ILE A 874 -17.59 -13.66 -33.57
C ILE A 874 -17.12 -14.07 -34.97
N SER A 875 -17.99 -14.67 -35.79
CA SER A 875 -17.65 -15.05 -37.18
C SER A 875 -17.31 -13.84 -38.08
N GLN A 876 -17.77 -12.65 -37.72
CA GLN A 876 -17.59 -11.43 -38.51
C GLN A 876 -16.50 -10.50 -37.96
N TYR A 877 -15.96 -10.75 -36.74
CA TYR A 877 -15.11 -9.79 -36.03
C TYR A 877 -13.75 -9.51 -36.70
N ASN A 878 -13.27 -10.44 -37.54
CA ASN A 878 -12.03 -10.28 -38.32
C ASN A 878 -12.30 -10.04 -39.81
N SER A 879 -13.56 -9.75 -40.21
CA SER A 879 -13.92 -9.46 -41.60
C SER A 879 -13.92 -7.95 -41.86
N SER A 880 -13.24 -7.51 -42.92
CA SER A 880 -13.39 -6.16 -43.47
C SER A 880 -14.72 -5.93 -44.18
N GLU A 881 -15.39 -7.01 -44.63
CA GLU A 881 -16.72 -6.95 -45.26
C GLU A 881 -17.78 -7.63 -44.38
N MET A 882 -18.59 -6.84 -43.67
CA MET A 882 -19.68 -7.38 -42.87
C MET A 882 -20.85 -7.82 -43.75
N LYS A 883 -21.36 -9.03 -43.48
CA LYS A 883 -22.54 -9.59 -44.16
C LYS A 883 -23.74 -9.62 -43.21
N GLY A 884 -24.85 -9.02 -43.63
CA GLY A 884 -26.13 -9.11 -42.92
C GLY A 884 -26.85 -10.44 -43.16
N PRO A 885 -27.82 -10.81 -42.32
CA PRO A 885 -28.59 -12.03 -42.48
C PRO A 885 -29.50 -11.96 -43.71
N LYS A 886 -29.40 -12.95 -44.60
CA LYS A 886 -30.27 -13.11 -45.78
C LYS A 886 -31.72 -13.38 -45.40
N ASN A 887 -31.95 -14.11 -44.30
CA ASN A 887 -33.28 -14.54 -43.88
C ASN A 887 -33.98 -13.54 -42.94
N TYR A 888 -33.60 -12.25 -42.93
CA TYR A 888 -34.16 -11.26 -42.01
C TYR A 888 -35.69 -11.09 -42.11
N LEU A 889 -36.30 -11.36 -43.27
CA LEU A 889 -37.76 -11.32 -43.44
C LEU A 889 -38.49 -12.30 -42.51
N MET A 890 -37.82 -13.36 -42.02
CA MET A 890 -38.37 -14.26 -41.00
C MET A 890 -38.68 -13.56 -39.69
N ILE A 891 -38.02 -12.43 -39.39
CA ILE A 891 -38.33 -11.61 -38.21
C ILE A 891 -39.78 -11.13 -38.28
N VAL A 892 -40.23 -10.69 -39.45
CA VAL A 892 -41.62 -10.29 -39.70
C VAL A 892 -42.52 -11.52 -39.76
N SER A 893 -42.16 -12.51 -40.57
CA SER A 893 -42.97 -13.70 -40.83
C SER A 893 -43.18 -14.59 -39.61
N MET A 894 -42.34 -14.52 -38.59
CA MET A 894 -42.49 -15.29 -37.34
C MET A 894 -42.63 -14.38 -36.13
N ARG A 895 -42.72 -13.05 -36.29
CA ARG A 895 -42.76 -12.06 -35.20
C ARG A 895 -41.63 -12.29 -34.18
N ILE A 896 -40.43 -12.53 -34.69
CA ILE A 896 -39.25 -12.81 -33.86
C ILE A 896 -38.87 -11.53 -33.12
N ARG A 897 -38.62 -11.62 -31.82
CA ARG A 897 -37.88 -10.57 -31.12
C ARG A 897 -36.40 -10.87 -31.23
N MET A 898 -35.66 -10.03 -31.95
CA MET A 898 -34.22 -10.12 -32.09
C MET A 898 -33.59 -8.94 -31.36
N GLU A 899 -32.88 -9.20 -30.27
CA GLU A 899 -32.47 -8.17 -29.32
C GLU A 899 -31.02 -8.36 -28.88
N GLY A 900 -30.22 -7.31 -29.05
CA GLY A 900 -28.87 -7.24 -28.49
C GLY A 900 -28.89 -6.65 -27.08
N PHE A 901 -27.89 -7.00 -26.29
CA PHE A 901 -27.71 -6.46 -24.95
C PHE A 901 -26.23 -6.28 -24.65
N VAL A 902 -25.91 -5.35 -23.76
CA VAL A 902 -24.57 -5.17 -23.21
C VAL A 902 -24.66 -5.45 -21.73
N VAL A 903 -23.85 -6.39 -21.23
CA VAL A 903 -23.89 -6.82 -19.83
C VAL A 903 -23.68 -5.67 -18.82
N PHE A 904 -23.00 -4.60 -19.22
CA PHE A 904 -22.79 -3.40 -18.39
C PHE A 904 -24.10 -2.68 -18.01
N ASP A 905 -25.16 -2.86 -18.79
CA ASP A 905 -26.48 -2.28 -18.49
C ASP A 905 -27.14 -2.92 -17.25
N TYR A 906 -26.62 -4.06 -16.79
CA TYR A 906 -27.15 -4.84 -15.66
C TYR A 906 -26.31 -4.71 -14.38
N GLU A 907 -25.41 -3.72 -14.29
CA GLU A 907 -24.46 -3.60 -13.16
C GLU A 907 -25.14 -3.64 -11.78
N ALA A 908 -26.30 -2.99 -11.64
CA ALA A 908 -27.09 -2.97 -10.40
C ALA A 908 -27.60 -4.35 -9.95
N GLU A 909 -27.65 -5.34 -10.86
CA GLU A 909 -28.16 -6.69 -10.58
C GLU A 909 -27.06 -7.75 -10.47
N TYR A 910 -25.79 -7.37 -10.63
CA TYR A 910 -24.67 -8.32 -10.65
C TYR A 910 -24.56 -9.16 -9.39
N GLU A 911 -24.78 -8.58 -8.21
CA GLU A 911 -24.67 -9.32 -6.95
C GLU A 911 -25.69 -10.46 -6.86
N LYS A 912 -26.93 -10.21 -7.28
CA LYS A 912 -27.98 -11.22 -7.32
C LYS A 912 -27.62 -12.34 -8.30
N ALA A 913 -27.23 -11.98 -9.52
CA ALA A 913 -26.85 -12.97 -10.53
C ALA A 913 -25.64 -13.81 -10.11
N ARG A 914 -24.62 -13.19 -9.49
CA ARG A 914 -23.46 -13.92 -8.94
C ARG A 914 -23.86 -14.87 -7.82
N LYS A 915 -24.80 -14.48 -6.96
CA LYS A 915 -25.28 -15.35 -5.88
C LYS A 915 -25.91 -16.63 -6.43
N ASP A 916 -26.78 -16.50 -7.43
CA ASP A 916 -27.42 -17.66 -8.08
C ASP A 916 -26.38 -18.54 -8.78
N LEU A 917 -25.46 -17.94 -9.55
CA LEU A 917 -24.39 -18.66 -10.24
C LEU A 917 -23.45 -19.38 -9.26
N ALA A 918 -23.06 -18.71 -8.17
CA ALA A 918 -22.23 -19.30 -7.12
C ALA A 918 -22.95 -20.46 -6.41
N GLN A 919 -24.25 -20.33 -6.16
CA GLN A 919 -25.05 -21.40 -5.59
C GLN A 919 -25.12 -22.61 -6.52
N TRP A 920 -25.47 -22.43 -7.80
CA TRP A 920 -25.53 -23.54 -8.76
C TRP A 920 -24.17 -24.17 -8.99
N LEU A 921 -23.09 -23.39 -8.91
CA LEU A 921 -21.73 -23.90 -8.97
C LEU A 921 -21.37 -24.73 -7.73
N ALA A 922 -21.73 -24.27 -6.54
CA ALA A 922 -21.54 -24.99 -5.27
C ALA A 922 -22.29 -26.33 -5.24
N GLU A 923 -23.51 -26.34 -5.76
CA GLU A 923 -24.38 -27.53 -5.85
C GLU A 923 -23.99 -28.48 -7.00
N GLY A 924 -22.97 -28.15 -7.81
CA GLY A 924 -22.56 -28.94 -8.96
C GLY A 924 -23.58 -28.95 -10.12
N LYS A 925 -24.57 -28.06 -10.07
CA LYS A 925 -25.60 -27.88 -11.12
C LYS A 925 -25.06 -27.16 -12.35
N ILE A 926 -24.01 -26.35 -12.17
CA ILE A 926 -23.24 -25.79 -13.26
C ILE A 926 -21.81 -26.31 -13.15
N LYS A 927 -21.30 -26.87 -14.24
CA LYS A 927 -19.89 -27.22 -14.42
C LYS A 927 -19.19 -26.14 -15.23
N ARG A 928 -17.89 -25.99 -14.96
CA ARG A 928 -16.99 -25.01 -15.59
C ARG A 928 -15.79 -25.71 -16.20
N GLN A 929 -15.29 -25.18 -17.31
CA GLN A 929 -14.06 -25.60 -17.96
C GLN A 929 -13.26 -24.35 -18.34
N GLU A 930 -11.96 -24.41 -18.16
CA GLU A 930 -11.03 -23.34 -18.45
C GLU A 930 -9.93 -23.87 -19.37
N THR A 931 -9.51 -23.03 -20.31
CA THR A 931 -8.29 -23.19 -21.08
C THR A 931 -7.33 -22.13 -20.58
N ILE A 932 -6.29 -22.52 -19.85
CA ILE A 932 -5.27 -21.61 -19.33
C ILE A 932 -4.03 -21.78 -20.22
N ILE A 933 -3.57 -20.69 -20.82
CA ILE A 933 -2.30 -20.66 -21.54
C ILE A 933 -1.23 -20.19 -20.56
N GLU A 934 -0.26 -21.06 -20.29
CA GLU A 934 0.92 -20.76 -19.48
C GLU A 934 2.01 -20.08 -20.31
N GLY A 935 2.96 -19.44 -19.63
CA GLY A 935 4.11 -18.80 -20.25
C GLY A 935 4.15 -17.27 -20.16
N GLY A 936 3.37 -16.69 -19.24
CA GLY A 936 3.46 -15.27 -18.90
C GLY A 936 2.78 -14.32 -19.88
N ILE A 937 2.98 -13.03 -19.66
CA ILE A 937 2.31 -11.96 -20.38
C ILE A 937 2.61 -11.94 -21.89
N GLU A 938 3.73 -12.50 -22.32
CA GLU A 938 4.13 -12.59 -23.73
C GLU A 938 3.17 -13.47 -24.55
N LYS A 939 2.41 -14.35 -23.89
CA LYS A 939 1.44 -15.23 -24.54
C LYS A 939 0.12 -14.54 -24.87
N MET A 940 -0.14 -13.33 -24.37
CA MET A 940 -1.42 -12.63 -24.57
C MET A 940 -1.80 -12.46 -26.06
N PRO A 941 -0.91 -12.01 -26.97
CA PRO A 941 -1.26 -11.89 -28.39
C PRO A 941 -1.55 -13.23 -29.07
N GLU A 942 -0.79 -14.27 -28.73
CA GLU A 942 -0.99 -15.63 -29.27
C GLU A 942 -2.32 -16.21 -28.78
N ALA A 943 -2.61 -16.06 -27.49
CA ALA A 943 -3.86 -16.49 -26.87
C ALA A 943 -5.07 -15.81 -27.51
N LEU A 944 -5.01 -14.49 -27.75
CA LEU A 944 -6.10 -13.77 -28.39
C LEU A 944 -6.35 -14.25 -29.82
N ARG A 945 -5.31 -14.60 -30.59
CA ARG A 945 -5.48 -15.21 -31.92
C ARG A 945 -6.13 -16.59 -31.83
N ALA A 946 -5.66 -17.44 -30.92
CA ALA A 946 -6.17 -18.79 -30.70
C ALA A 946 -7.68 -18.82 -30.36
N LEU A 947 -8.18 -17.77 -29.71
CA LEU A 947 -9.61 -17.58 -29.45
C LEU A 947 -10.44 -17.49 -30.74
N PHE A 948 -9.99 -16.71 -31.73
CA PHE A 948 -10.72 -16.54 -33.00
C PHE A 948 -10.63 -17.77 -33.90
N GLU A 949 -9.60 -18.60 -33.72
CA GLU A 949 -9.50 -19.91 -34.39
C GLU A 949 -10.35 -20.99 -33.69
N GLY A 950 -10.90 -20.67 -32.52
CA GLY A 950 -11.73 -21.55 -31.72
C GLY A 950 -10.94 -22.71 -31.12
N ARG A 951 -9.69 -22.50 -30.72
CA ARG A 951 -8.85 -23.55 -30.10
C ARG A 951 -9.28 -23.88 -28.65
N ASN A 952 -9.77 -22.90 -27.90
CA ASN A 952 -10.13 -23.06 -26.49
C ASN A 952 -11.44 -23.84 -26.29
N THR A 953 -11.54 -24.60 -25.21
CA THR A 953 -12.80 -25.15 -24.68
C THR A 953 -13.08 -24.48 -23.33
N GLY A 954 -14.27 -23.91 -23.16
CA GLY A 954 -14.60 -23.10 -22.00
C GLY A 954 -13.88 -21.74 -22.00
N LYS A 955 -13.63 -21.19 -20.80
CA LYS A 955 -13.05 -19.85 -20.63
C LYS A 955 -11.56 -19.84 -20.97
N LEU A 956 -11.16 -18.97 -21.90
CA LEU A 956 -9.74 -18.75 -22.23
C LEU A 956 -9.13 -17.69 -21.31
N MET A 957 -7.99 -18.03 -20.71
CA MET A 957 -7.19 -17.13 -19.87
C MET A 957 -5.71 -17.35 -20.14
N VAL A 958 -4.89 -16.37 -19.76
CA VAL A 958 -3.44 -16.52 -19.71
C VAL A 958 -2.99 -16.40 -18.26
N GLU A 959 -2.09 -17.29 -17.85
CA GLU A 959 -1.38 -17.17 -16.59
C GLU A 959 -0.28 -16.12 -16.73
N ILE A 960 -0.45 -15.01 -16.01
CA ILE A 960 0.55 -13.94 -15.92
C ILE A 960 1.59 -14.30 -14.86
N LYS A 961 1.13 -14.76 -13.70
CA LYS A 961 1.99 -15.24 -12.62
C LYS A 961 1.31 -16.34 -11.84
N LYS A 962 1.96 -17.50 -11.76
CA LYS A 962 1.45 -18.66 -11.05
C LYS A 962 1.10 -18.30 -9.61
N PRO A 963 -0.15 -18.53 -9.16
CA PRO A 963 -0.55 -18.30 -7.78
C PRO A 963 0.06 -19.34 -6.85
N ASP A 964 0.32 -18.95 -5.60
CA ASP A 964 0.51 -19.92 -4.50
C ASP A 964 -0.87 -20.43 -4.07
N GLU A 965 -1.20 -21.67 -4.42
CA GLU A 965 -2.55 -22.21 -4.22
C GLU A 965 -2.94 -22.35 -2.74
N GLU A 966 -1.98 -22.58 -1.83
CA GLU A 966 -2.25 -22.64 -0.39
C GLU A 966 -2.49 -21.23 0.17
N GLU A 967 -1.69 -20.25 -0.25
CA GLU A 967 -1.89 -18.86 0.11
C GLU A 967 -3.26 -18.36 -0.37
N PHE A 968 -3.61 -18.63 -1.63
CA PHE A 968 -4.88 -18.23 -2.21
C PHE A 968 -6.08 -18.82 -1.46
N ARG A 969 -6.03 -20.10 -1.07
CA ARG A 969 -7.12 -20.72 -0.29
C ARG A 969 -7.24 -20.17 1.12
N SER A 970 -6.14 -19.74 1.74
CA SER A 970 -6.16 -19.16 3.09
C SER A 970 -6.73 -17.73 3.15
N LYS A 971 -6.84 -17.06 2.00
CA LYS A 971 -7.26 -15.65 1.85
C LYS A 971 -8.66 -15.49 1.27
N LEU A 972 -9.28 -16.58 0.83
CA LEU A 972 -10.69 -16.70 0.43
C LEU A 972 -11.51 -17.12 1.63
#